data_AF-A0AAE4P525-F1
#
_entry.id   AF-A0AAE4P525-F1
#
_cell.length_a   1.000
_cell.length_b   1.000
_cell.length_c   1.000
_cell.angle_alpha   90.00
_cell.angle_beta   90.00
_cell.angle_gamma   90.00
#
_symmetry.space_group_name_H-M   'P 1'
#
loop_
_entity.id
_entity.type
_entity.pdbx_description
1 polymer ?
#
loop_
_entity_poly.entity_id
_entity_poly.type
_entity_poly.pdbx_seq_one_letter_code
_entity_poly.pdbx_strand_id
1 'polypeptide(L)'
;MLEHGRKIFIVSFQKTGTTSLDHALQSLGLRVAEVYTSLNKILDPTAPNAREVILNHIIERMEEVDAIQDSPLPFFYEDLDRAFPDAKFIVVHRDADSWLKSFVNFFHNKSTPLRHWMYGVDQMEGHEARIKDIYIEQNRKIRAYFADRPGKLLEMDLTRGDGWYELITFLGPDFVPPFPRKNVGKTEVKGAKQAPKPEPKPAPKAPVVQTGTPTPLFDGDGIRAHLIDSGSDQLVVSFPDLVHPMGRGHAGWGHGFLSKRGLSAVHIENDSPDWYQTPDFFAAMEAIRAATTGRAKITYGSSMGGYGALLGAGAVGAERALALCPQYSIDPAAVPFENRYAPHAARLGAFRYRLDDHVSADVEYTLAYDPVHAEDRKHARLIKGALPAHALPVYCARHHILSWMLYNGVKDTLAKFLAGTATRRDLRAAVRKGRNASDGYRERMERRAVRLGHKKLAKRVFAPVPAPAPISTRRDLRVILHVGLPKTGTSSIQAHLYANADAYRAAGIHYPTDQISMQDLNHTWMSQDLRAGGQTDALIHALNATPAVCNTVILSDESLFVELPGLSQPARDAARAALAPHSVDLVLFDRDLDAWKRSFYIQSIQNRRNKRLLPHETALNLWQTPLTYDAFFDTDYCRTLTDFDGMETQLADCFGAANTTRIHFDKDKDSIDTFCDAVGIPRLGGAVEVHKNPSITDCEAEVLRQANALGNPHAWLIKNVIELPPHIPADKVRKNRAAKIAEAAAVFPWAKLQCIENGPLRLNADDFSDTVERLRSRAMAFTALTGVTS
;
A
#
# COMPACT_ATOMS: atom_id res chain seq x y z
N MET A 1 -16.74 -26.42 17.27
CA MET A 1 -16.80 -26.02 15.85
C MET A 1 -15.51 -25.30 15.54
N LEU A 2 -14.75 -25.80 14.56
CA LEU A 2 -13.45 -25.27 14.15
C LEU A 2 -13.65 -23.85 13.57
N GLU A 3 -12.96 -22.84 14.11
CA GLU A 3 -12.93 -21.49 13.51
C GLU A 3 -12.13 -21.59 12.18
N HIS A 4 -12.81 -21.63 11.04
CA HIS A 4 -12.22 -21.65 9.68
C HIS A 4 -11.69 -20.26 9.27
N GLY A 5 -11.01 -19.57 10.19
CA GLY A 5 -10.57 -18.19 10.02
C GLY A 5 -9.61 -18.01 8.84
N ARG A 6 -10.04 -17.18 7.87
CA ARG A 6 -9.24 -16.47 6.85
C ARG A 6 -8.36 -17.36 5.96
N LYS A 7 -8.97 -18.27 5.20
CA LYS A 7 -8.30 -19.17 4.24
C LYS A 7 -8.47 -18.68 2.80
N ILE A 8 -7.39 -18.68 2.00
CA ILE A 8 -7.42 -18.27 0.60
C ILE A 8 -6.83 -19.35 -0.31
N PHE A 9 -7.56 -19.77 -1.34
CA PHE A 9 -7.03 -20.67 -2.36
C PHE A 9 -6.88 -19.95 -3.69
N ILE A 10 -5.66 -19.87 -4.20
CA ILE A 10 -5.38 -19.30 -5.51
C ILE A 10 -5.52 -20.43 -6.54
N VAL A 11 -6.73 -20.65 -7.05
CA VAL A 11 -7.09 -21.70 -8.02
C VAL A 11 -6.71 -21.32 -9.46
N SER A 12 -5.55 -20.66 -9.62
CA SER A 12 -5.03 -20.20 -10.91
C SER A 12 -4.04 -21.19 -11.49
N PHE A 13 -3.99 -21.31 -12.83
CA PHE A 13 -2.94 -22.07 -13.51
C PHE A 13 -1.58 -21.36 -13.46
N GLN A 14 -0.49 -22.11 -13.69
CA GLN A 14 0.85 -21.54 -13.80
C GLN A 14 0.90 -20.42 -14.86
N LYS A 15 1.84 -19.47 -14.74
CA LYS A 15 2.08 -18.43 -15.78
C LYS A 15 0.91 -17.47 -16.05
N THR A 16 -0.05 -17.38 -15.14
CA THR A 16 -1.16 -16.41 -15.18
C THR A 16 -0.87 -15.13 -14.38
N GLY A 17 0.12 -15.14 -13.48
CA GLY A 17 0.40 -14.03 -12.57
C GLY A 17 0.50 -14.40 -11.09
N THR A 18 0.48 -15.71 -10.77
CA THR A 18 0.52 -16.27 -9.41
C THR A 18 1.63 -15.67 -8.53
N THR A 19 2.85 -15.53 -9.03
CA THR A 19 3.97 -14.89 -8.29
C THR A 19 3.70 -13.44 -7.88
N SER A 20 2.98 -12.67 -8.69
CA SER A 20 2.64 -11.28 -8.34
C SER A 20 1.57 -11.24 -7.25
N LEU A 21 0.58 -12.14 -7.34
CA LEU A 21 -0.46 -12.29 -6.33
C LEU A 21 0.11 -12.81 -5.00
N ASP A 22 1.09 -13.71 -5.04
CA ASP A 22 1.85 -14.16 -3.87
C ASP A 22 2.47 -12.99 -3.11
N HIS A 23 3.27 -12.15 -3.80
CA HIS A 23 3.88 -10.98 -3.19
C HIS A 23 2.85 -10.01 -2.63
N ALA A 24 1.69 -9.85 -3.28
CA ALA A 24 0.61 -9.02 -2.77
C ALA A 24 0.01 -9.59 -1.47
N LEU A 25 -0.36 -10.86 -1.44
CA LEU A 25 -0.87 -11.50 -0.22
C LEU A 25 0.16 -11.49 0.92
N GLN A 26 1.44 -11.74 0.62
CA GLN A 26 2.53 -11.62 1.60
C GLN A 26 2.68 -10.19 2.13
N SER A 27 2.50 -9.17 1.29
CA SER A 27 2.55 -7.75 1.69
C SER A 27 1.38 -7.34 2.59
N LEU A 28 0.26 -8.09 2.57
CA LEU A 28 -0.83 -7.97 3.55
C LEU A 28 -0.53 -8.70 4.87
N GLY A 29 0.62 -9.37 4.98
CA GLY A 29 1.02 -10.16 6.13
C GLY A 29 0.39 -11.56 6.18
N LEU A 30 -0.12 -12.06 5.04
CA LEU A 30 -0.66 -13.41 4.92
C LEU A 30 0.45 -14.41 4.61
N ARG A 31 0.41 -15.58 5.25
CA ARG A 31 1.34 -16.68 4.97
C ARG A 31 0.87 -17.42 3.72
N VAL A 32 1.67 -17.40 2.67
CA VAL A 32 1.36 -18.06 1.39
C VAL A 32 2.30 -19.24 1.20
N ALA A 33 1.80 -20.37 0.69
CA ALA A 33 2.62 -21.52 0.32
C ALA A 33 2.29 -22.08 -1.06
N GLU A 34 3.24 -22.82 -1.61
CA GLU A 34 3.04 -23.74 -2.74
C GLU A 34 3.12 -25.19 -2.25
N VAL A 35 2.54 -26.11 -3.04
CA VAL A 35 2.52 -27.56 -2.75
C VAL A 35 3.20 -28.40 -3.84
N TYR A 36 3.46 -27.82 -5.01
CA TYR A 36 3.95 -28.55 -6.17
C TYR A 36 5.34 -29.15 -5.95
N THR A 37 6.24 -28.49 -5.21
CA THR A 37 7.61 -29.01 -4.98
C THR A 37 7.59 -30.28 -4.16
N SER A 38 6.80 -30.29 -3.08
CA SER A 38 6.61 -31.48 -2.23
C SER A 38 5.86 -32.58 -2.98
N LEU A 39 4.80 -32.24 -3.71
CA LEU A 39 4.01 -33.20 -4.46
C LEU A 39 4.85 -33.92 -5.53
N ASN A 40 5.70 -33.20 -6.27
CA ASN A 40 6.57 -33.82 -7.27
C ASN A 40 7.58 -34.83 -6.70
N LYS A 41 7.83 -34.84 -5.39
CA LYS A 41 8.72 -35.82 -4.72
C LYS A 41 7.99 -37.07 -4.26
N ILE A 42 6.71 -36.97 -3.94
CA ILE A 42 5.93 -38.03 -3.29
C ILE A 42 4.86 -38.64 -4.19
N LEU A 43 4.51 -37.96 -5.28
CA LEU A 43 3.42 -38.36 -6.16
C LEU A 43 3.89 -39.39 -7.19
N ASP A 44 3.25 -40.55 -7.17
CA ASP A 44 3.14 -41.43 -8.34
C ASP A 44 1.90 -41.00 -9.14
N PRO A 45 2.05 -40.48 -10.38
CA PRO A 45 0.93 -39.96 -11.15
C PRO A 45 0.02 -41.06 -11.71
N THR A 46 0.46 -42.32 -11.69
CA THR A 46 -0.28 -43.48 -12.20
C THR A 46 -1.02 -44.24 -11.12
N ALA A 47 -0.74 -43.94 -9.84
CA ALA A 47 -1.36 -44.62 -8.72
C ALA A 47 -2.88 -44.31 -8.64
N PRO A 48 -3.75 -45.32 -8.40
CA PRO A 48 -5.20 -45.11 -8.32
C PRO A 48 -5.64 -44.09 -7.26
N ASN A 49 -4.84 -43.91 -6.20
CA ASN A 49 -5.09 -42.98 -5.10
C ASN A 49 -4.37 -41.63 -5.26
N ALA A 50 -3.74 -41.33 -6.41
CA ALA A 50 -2.98 -40.10 -6.64
C ALA A 50 -3.76 -38.82 -6.30
N ARG A 51 -5.06 -38.78 -6.67
CA ARG A 51 -5.95 -37.64 -6.36
C ARG A 51 -6.11 -37.42 -4.86
N GLU A 52 -6.28 -38.49 -4.09
CA GLU A 52 -6.45 -38.44 -2.64
C GLU A 52 -5.16 -37.98 -1.95
N VAL A 53 -4.01 -38.50 -2.39
CA VAL A 53 -2.69 -38.06 -1.92
C VAL A 53 -2.50 -36.56 -2.14
N ILE A 54 -2.85 -36.06 -3.32
CA ILE A 54 -2.76 -34.62 -3.63
C ILE A 54 -3.68 -33.80 -2.72
N LEU A 55 -4.95 -34.20 -2.59
CA LEU A 55 -5.93 -33.46 -1.79
C LEU A 55 -5.52 -33.40 -0.31
N ASN A 56 -5.13 -34.55 0.26
CA ASN A 56 -4.70 -34.62 1.67
C ASN A 56 -3.47 -33.72 1.90
N HIS A 57 -2.50 -33.75 0.99
CA HIS A 57 -1.31 -32.89 1.08
C HIS A 57 -1.66 -31.40 0.99
N ILE A 58 -2.64 -31.02 0.16
CA ILE A 58 -3.12 -29.62 0.10
C ILE A 58 -3.79 -29.22 1.41
N ILE A 59 -4.67 -30.08 1.94
CA ILE A 59 -5.40 -29.81 3.19
C ILE A 59 -4.43 -29.68 4.35
N GLU A 60 -3.50 -30.64 4.52
CA GLU A 60 -2.45 -30.61 5.54
C GLU A 60 -1.62 -29.34 5.45
N ARG A 61 -1.21 -28.96 4.24
CA ARG A 61 -0.45 -27.71 4.05
C ARG A 61 -1.28 -26.49 4.42
N MET A 62 -2.58 -26.49 4.14
CA MET A 62 -3.47 -25.36 4.39
C MET A 62 -3.69 -25.12 5.88
N GLU A 63 -3.52 -26.13 6.73
CA GLU A 63 -3.59 -25.95 8.19
C GLU A 63 -2.52 -24.98 8.70
N GLU A 64 -1.36 -24.94 8.03
CA GLU A 64 -0.19 -24.18 8.46
C GLU A 64 -0.12 -22.76 7.90
N VAL A 65 -0.85 -22.46 6.82
CA VAL A 65 -0.76 -21.18 6.10
C VAL A 65 -2.11 -20.47 5.98
N ASP A 66 -2.11 -19.25 5.46
CA ASP A 66 -3.32 -18.45 5.26
C ASP A 66 -3.78 -18.54 3.80
N ALA A 67 -2.86 -18.78 2.87
CA ALA A 67 -3.15 -19.03 1.47
C ALA A 67 -2.29 -20.14 0.85
N ILE A 68 -2.85 -20.91 -0.08
CA ILE A 68 -2.07 -21.78 -0.98
C ILE A 68 -2.23 -21.27 -2.40
N GLN A 69 -1.14 -21.33 -3.17
CA GLN A 69 -1.11 -20.93 -4.56
C GLN A 69 -0.55 -21.97 -5.51
N ASP A 70 -0.82 -21.72 -6.79
CA ASP A 70 -0.31 -22.47 -7.93
C ASP A 70 -0.89 -23.90 -7.96
N SER A 71 -0.16 -24.82 -8.58
CA SER A 71 -0.66 -26.12 -8.99
C SER A 71 -0.61 -27.11 -7.82
N PRO A 72 -1.61 -28.00 -7.67
CA PRO A 72 -2.67 -28.32 -8.65
C PRO A 72 -4.07 -27.77 -8.30
N LEU A 73 -4.14 -26.65 -7.56
CA LEU A 73 -5.40 -26.12 -7.01
C LEU A 73 -6.58 -25.99 -8.01
N PRO A 74 -6.41 -25.65 -9.30
CA PRO A 74 -7.52 -25.59 -10.26
C PRO A 74 -8.34 -26.88 -10.41
N PHE A 75 -7.81 -28.04 -9.98
CA PHE A 75 -8.48 -29.34 -10.09
C PHE A 75 -9.22 -29.76 -8.81
N PHE A 76 -9.11 -28.98 -7.73
CA PHE A 76 -9.59 -29.34 -6.39
C PHE A 76 -10.51 -28.30 -5.75
N TYR A 77 -10.91 -27.25 -6.46
CA TYR A 77 -11.69 -26.14 -5.90
C TYR A 77 -12.98 -26.57 -5.19
N GLU A 78 -13.69 -27.60 -5.69
CA GLU A 78 -14.91 -28.13 -5.05
C GLU A 78 -14.62 -28.81 -3.71
N ASP A 79 -13.55 -29.61 -3.65
CA ASP A 79 -13.17 -30.31 -2.43
C ASP A 79 -12.62 -29.34 -1.39
N LEU A 80 -11.87 -28.32 -1.83
CA LEU A 80 -11.32 -27.30 -0.96
C LEU A 80 -12.41 -26.38 -0.40
N ASP A 81 -13.44 -26.06 -1.18
CA ASP A 81 -14.60 -25.31 -0.71
C ASP A 81 -15.43 -26.14 0.29
N ARG A 82 -15.56 -27.45 0.06
CA ARG A 82 -16.21 -28.36 1.02
C ARG A 82 -15.41 -28.50 2.31
N ALA A 83 -14.09 -28.60 2.21
CA ALA A 83 -13.18 -28.76 3.36
C ALA A 83 -13.01 -27.44 4.14
N PHE A 84 -13.12 -26.29 3.47
CA PHE A 84 -13.01 -24.97 4.07
C PHE A 84 -14.18 -24.06 3.64
N PRO A 85 -15.38 -24.24 4.23
CA PRO A 85 -16.59 -23.53 3.81
C PRO A 85 -16.58 -22.02 3.99
N ASP A 86 -15.59 -21.46 4.69
CA ASP A 86 -15.40 -20.01 4.88
C ASP A 86 -14.21 -19.46 4.07
N ALA A 87 -13.53 -20.30 3.28
CA ALA A 87 -12.41 -19.87 2.44
C ALA A 87 -12.86 -18.96 1.30
N LYS A 88 -11.93 -18.12 0.84
CA LYS A 88 -12.03 -17.30 -0.37
C LYS A 88 -11.16 -17.89 -1.47
N PHE A 89 -11.61 -17.79 -2.71
CA PHE A 89 -10.94 -18.33 -3.88
C PHE A 89 -10.53 -17.19 -4.81
N ILE A 90 -9.33 -17.27 -5.40
CA ILE A 90 -8.84 -16.28 -6.35
C ILE A 90 -8.37 -17.00 -7.61
N VAL A 91 -8.82 -16.55 -8.77
CA VAL A 91 -8.33 -17.01 -10.07
C VAL A 91 -7.78 -15.82 -10.85
N VAL A 92 -6.52 -15.92 -11.26
CA VAL A 92 -5.89 -14.96 -12.16
C VAL A 92 -6.03 -15.51 -13.57
N HIS A 93 -6.73 -14.76 -14.41
CA HIS A 93 -6.98 -15.10 -15.79
C HIS A 93 -5.97 -14.45 -16.72
N ARG A 94 -5.67 -15.21 -17.78
CA ARG A 94 -4.89 -14.77 -18.92
C ARG A 94 -5.53 -15.35 -20.17
N ASP A 95 -5.48 -14.60 -21.27
CA ASP A 95 -5.86 -15.10 -22.59
C ASP A 95 -5.19 -16.46 -22.86
N ALA A 96 -5.96 -17.43 -23.39
CA ALA A 96 -5.52 -18.82 -23.47
C ALA A 96 -4.31 -19.00 -24.40
N ASP A 97 -4.26 -18.28 -25.52
CA ASP A 97 -3.13 -18.31 -26.46
C ASP A 97 -1.88 -17.66 -25.85
N SER A 98 -2.06 -16.50 -25.22
CA SER A 98 -1.00 -15.78 -24.52
C SER A 98 -0.45 -16.59 -23.32
N TRP A 99 -1.33 -17.29 -22.62
CA TRP A 99 -0.98 -18.20 -21.53
C TRP A 99 -0.19 -19.40 -22.04
N LEU A 100 -0.69 -20.10 -23.07
CA LEU A 100 -0.05 -21.27 -23.65
C LEU A 100 1.37 -20.92 -24.13
N LYS A 101 1.53 -19.80 -24.84
CA LYS A 101 2.85 -19.30 -25.27
C LYS A 101 3.78 -19.09 -24.07
N SER A 102 3.27 -18.48 -22.99
CA SER A 102 4.05 -18.26 -21.76
C SER A 102 4.35 -19.55 -21.00
N PHE A 103 3.48 -20.56 -21.09
CA PHE A 103 3.63 -21.87 -20.47
C PHE A 103 4.73 -22.67 -21.18
N VAL A 104 4.63 -22.80 -22.51
CA VAL A 104 5.62 -23.49 -23.35
C VAL A 104 6.99 -22.84 -23.23
N ASN A 105 7.09 -21.52 -23.28
CA ASN A 105 8.37 -20.81 -23.15
C ASN A 105 9.05 -21.03 -21.78
N PHE A 106 8.28 -21.30 -20.73
CA PHE A 106 8.84 -21.43 -19.38
C PHE A 106 9.19 -22.88 -19.04
N PHE A 107 8.32 -23.83 -19.41
CA PHE A 107 8.52 -25.24 -19.07
C PHE A 107 9.23 -26.03 -20.16
N HIS A 108 9.27 -25.53 -21.40
CA HIS A 108 9.76 -26.26 -22.57
C HIS A 108 9.18 -27.69 -22.57
N ASN A 109 10.02 -28.71 -22.77
CA ASN A 109 9.59 -30.11 -22.78
C ASN A 109 9.60 -30.80 -21.39
N LYS A 110 9.62 -30.06 -20.27
CA LYS A 110 9.77 -30.65 -18.92
C LYS A 110 8.45 -31.06 -18.28
N SER A 111 8.08 -32.34 -18.38
CA SER A 111 7.03 -32.93 -17.54
C SER A 111 7.57 -33.41 -16.19
N THR A 112 6.84 -33.16 -15.10
CA THR A 112 7.11 -33.69 -13.75
C THR A 112 5.96 -34.59 -13.34
N PRO A 113 6.07 -35.45 -12.30
CA PRO A 113 4.97 -36.30 -11.87
C PRO A 113 3.64 -35.55 -11.72
N LEU A 114 3.64 -34.38 -11.07
CA LEU A 114 2.42 -33.58 -10.94
C LEU A 114 1.90 -33.05 -12.28
N ARG A 115 2.77 -32.64 -13.21
CA ARG A 115 2.35 -32.18 -14.54
C ARG A 115 1.84 -33.32 -15.42
N HIS A 116 2.45 -34.50 -15.34
CA HIS A 116 1.93 -35.69 -15.99
C HIS A 116 0.52 -35.99 -15.47
N TRP A 117 0.30 -35.95 -14.16
CA TRP A 117 -1.04 -36.17 -13.59
C TRP A 117 -2.06 -35.10 -14.06
N MET A 118 -1.67 -33.82 -14.08
CA MET A 118 -2.56 -32.73 -14.48
C MET A 118 -2.94 -32.76 -15.96
N TYR A 119 -1.99 -33.06 -16.84
CA TYR A 119 -2.15 -32.92 -18.30
C TYR A 119 -2.26 -34.26 -19.04
N GLY A 120 -1.88 -35.36 -18.39
CA GLY A 120 -1.88 -36.71 -18.97
C GLY A 120 -0.87 -36.88 -20.10
N VAL A 121 0.27 -36.16 -20.05
CA VAL A 121 1.30 -36.20 -21.08
C VAL A 121 2.70 -36.26 -20.48
N ASP A 122 3.55 -37.10 -21.07
CA ASP A 122 4.97 -37.24 -20.70
C ASP A 122 5.83 -36.11 -21.25
N GLN A 123 5.35 -35.46 -22.31
CA GLN A 123 6.03 -34.36 -23.00
C GLN A 123 5.02 -33.25 -23.26
N MET A 124 5.44 -32.01 -22.97
CA MET A 124 4.57 -30.84 -23.11
C MET A 124 4.55 -30.33 -24.56
N GLU A 125 5.69 -30.45 -25.24
CA GLU A 125 5.84 -30.10 -26.66
C GLU A 125 5.07 -31.11 -27.51
N GLY A 126 4.35 -30.61 -28.53
CA GLY A 126 3.47 -31.42 -29.38
C GLY A 126 2.11 -31.76 -28.77
N HIS A 127 1.83 -31.35 -27.52
CA HIS A 127 0.57 -31.56 -26.82
C HIS A 127 -0.13 -30.26 -26.42
N GLU A 128 0.24 -29.14 -27.04
CA GLU A 128 -0.21 -27.80 -26.71
C GLU A 128 -1.73 -27.64 -26.78
N ALA A 129 -2.37 -28.26 -27.78
CA ALA A 129 -3.82 -28.23 -27.94
C ALA A 129 -4.52 -28.83 -26.71
N ARG A 130 -4.08 -30.01 -26.26
CA ARG A 130 -4.62 -30.67 -25.07
C ARG A 130 -4.40 -29.84 -23.81
N ILE A 131 -3.21 -29.27 -23.63
CA ILE A 131 -2.88 -28.41 -22.48
C ILE A 131 -3.78 -27.16 -22.45
N LYS A 132 -4.00 -26.55 -23.62
CA LYS A 132 -4.89 -25.40 -23.80
C LYS A 132 -6.35 -25.76 -23.51
N ASP A 133 -6.83 -26.89 -23.99
CA ASP A 133 -8.21 -27.35 -23.75
C ASP A 133 -8.45 -27.60 -22.26
N ILE A 134 -7.50 -28.22 -21.56
CA ILE A 134 -7.57 -28.41 -20.10
C ILE A 134 -7.63 -27.06 -19.38
N TYR A 135 -6.79 -26.09 -19.76
CA TYR A 135 -6.82 -24.75 -19.17
C TYR A 135 -8.16 -24.04 -19.38
N ILE A 136 -8.70 -24.06 -20.60
CA ILE A 136 -9.99 -23.42 -20.93
C ILE A 136 -11.11 -24.08 -20.14
N GLU A 137 -11.17 -25.41 -20.17
CA GLU A 137 -12.25 -26.17 -19.54
C GLU A 137 -12.23 -26.06 -18.02
N GLN A 138 -11.07 -26.13 -17.38
CA GLN A 138 -10.98 -26.01 -15.92
C GLN A 138 -11.34 -24.60 -15.44
N ASN A 139 -10.89 -23.54 -16.12
CA ASN A 139 -11.32 -22.19 -15.78
C ASN A 139 -12.84 -22.02 -15.97
N ARG A 140 -13.43 -22.60 -17.02
CA ARG A 140 -14.89 -22.60 -17.22
C ARG A 140 -15.62 -23.26 -16.06
N LYS A 141 -15.13 -24.42 -15.59
CA LYS A 141 -15.72 -25.15 -14.47
C LYS A 141 -15.63 -24.39 -13.14
N ILE A 142 -14.47 -23.79 -12.84
CA ILE A 142 -14.29 -22.95 -11.63
C ILE A 142 -15.32 -21.81 -11.61
N ARG A 143 -15.45 -21.08 -12.72
CA ARG A 143 -16.45 -19.99 -12.81
C ARG A 143 -17.86 -20.49 -12.64
N ALA A 144 -18.22 -21.58 -13.33
CA ALA A 144 -19.55 -22.15 -13.25
C ALA A 144 -19.90 -22.59 -11.81
N TYR A 145 -18.94 -23.17 -11.09
CA TYR A 145 -19.14 -23.62 -9.72
C TYR A 145 -19.41 -22.48 -8.74
N PHE A 146 -18.73 -21.34 -8.88
CA PHE A 146 -18.90 -20.18 -7.98
C PHE A 146 -19.85 -19.08 -8.50
N ALA A 147 -20.52 -19.31 -9.63
CA ALA A 147 -21.31 -18.29 -10.33
C ALA A 147 -22.40 -17.63 -9.47
N ASP A 148 -22.97 -18.38 -8.52
CA ASP A 148 -24.02 -17.95 -7.59
C ASP A 148 -23.48 -17.42 -6.25
N ARG A 149 -22.15 -17.36 -6.08
CA ARG A 149 -21.46 -17.02 -4.84
C ARG A 149 -20.39 -15.95 -5.06
N PRO A 150 -20.77 -14.70 -5.38
CA PRO A 150 -19.83 -13.63 -5.76
C PRO A 150 -18.84 -13.23 -4.66
N GLY A 151 -19.15 -13.49 -3.39
CA GLY A 151 -18.23 -13.28 -2.26
C GLY A 151 -17.18 -14.40 -2.08
N LYS A 152 -17.23 -15.46 -2.89
CA LYS A 152 -16.38 -16.65 -2.78
C LYS A 152 -15.26 -16.72 -3.80
N LEU A 153 -15.44 -16.17 -5.00
CA LEU A 153 -14.43 -16.18 -6.05
C LEU A 153 -14.11 -14.75 -6.50
N LEU A 154 -12.83 -14.42 -6.53
CA LEU A 154 -12.31 -13.26 -7.24
C LEU A 154 -11.65 -13.70 -8.53
N GLU A 155 -12.13 -13.17 -9.65
CA GLU A 155 -11.45 -13.26 -10.93
C GLU A 155 -10.60 -11.99 -11.14
N MET A 156 -9.31 -12.16 -11.43
CA MET A 156 -8.37 -11.05 -11.69
C MET A 156 -7.74 -11.19 -13.07
N ASP A 157 -7.61 -10.10 -13.82
CA ASP A 157 -6.76 -10.02 -14.99
C ASP A 157 -5.70 -8.92 -14.79
N LEU A 158 -4.50 -9.35 -14.39
CA LEU A 158 -3.37 -8.44 -14.11
C LEU A 158 -2.93 -7.66 -15.36
N THR A 159 -3.23 -8.16 -16.57
CA THR A 159 -2.92 -7.44 -17.82
C THR A 159 -3.92 -6.32 -18.11
N ARG A 160 -5.06 -6.33 -17.42
CA ARG A 160 -6.13 -5.33 -17.50
C ARG A 160 -6.14 -4.39 -16.29
N GLY A 161 -5.08 -4.41 -15.48
CA GLY A 161 -4.87 -3.46 -14.40
C GLY A 161 -5.53 -3.83 -13.08
N ASP A 162 -6.10 -5.03 -12.95
CA ASP A 162 -6.55 -5.53 -11.64
C ASP A 162 -5.34 -5.72 -10.73
N GLY A 163 -5.48 -5.36 -9.46
CA GLY A 163 -4.37 -5.35 -8.52
C GLY A 163 -4.83 -5.22 -7.08
N TRP A 164 -4.22 -4.27 -6.36
CA TRP A 164 -4.46 -4.10 -4.93
C TRP A 164 -5.91 -3.81 -4.58
N TYR A 165 -6.61 -3.06 -5.43
CA TYR A 165 -7.98 -2.64 -5.18
C TYR A 165 -8.94 -3.83 -5.14
N GLU A 166 -8.96 -4.64 -6.21
CA GLU A 166 -9.80 -5.82 -6.34
C GLU A 166 -9.45 -6.86 -5.27
N LEU A 167 -8.16 -7.03 -4.99
CA LEU A 167 -7.66 -7.95 -3.97
C LEU A 167 -8.11 -7.54 -2.56
N ILE A 168 -7.89 -6.29 -2.15
CA ILE A 168 -8.24 -5.79 -0.81
C ILE A 168 -9.75 -5.77 -0.63
N THR A 169 -10.51 -5.34 -1.64
CA THR A 169 -11.97 -5.32 -1.63
C THR A 169 -12.53 -6.72 -1.44
N PHE A 170 -12.07 -7.68 -2.25
CA PHE A 170 -12.55 -9.05 -2.17
C PHE A 170 -12.16 -9.70 -0.86
N LEU A 171 -10.94 -9.50 -0.38
CA LEU A 171 -10.50 -10.10 0.88
C LEU A 171 -11.21 -9.46 2.08
N GLY A 172 -11.47 -8.16 2.04
CA GLY A 172 -12.16 -7.42 3.10
C GLY A 172 -11.24 -7.06 4.28
N PRO A 173 -11.73 -6.25 5.25
CA PRO A 173 -10.92 -5.67 6.33
C PRO A 173 -10.28 -6.71 7.26
N ASP A 174 -10.82 -7.93 7.26
CA ASP A 174 -10.27 -9.07 7.96
C ASP A 174 -8.89 -9.49 7.43
N PHE A 175 -8.56 -9.21 6.18
CA PHE A 175 -7.30 -9.67 5.58
C PHE A 175 -6.29 -8.54 5.36
N VAL A 176 -6.63 -7.32 5.80
CA VAL A 176 -5.91 -6.08 5.47
C VAL A 176 -5.45 -5.40 6.76
N PRO A 177 -4.13 -5.16 6.95
CA PRO A 177 -3.64 -4.49 8.14
C PRO A 177 -4.07 -3.01 8.19
N PRO A 178 -4.39 -2.44 9.36
CA PRO A 178 -4.82 -1.05 9.48
C PRO A 178 -3.69 -0.04 9.18
N PHE A 179 -4.07 1.12 8.62
CA PHE A 179 -3.15 2.18 8.21
C PHE A 179 -2.48 2.90 9.40
N PRO A 180 -1.15 3.14 9.38
CA PRO A 180 -0.42 3.70 10.52
C PRO A 180 -0.56 5.24 10.65
N ARG A 181 -1.04 5.74 11.81
CA ARG A 181 -1.12 7.18 12.16
C ARG A 181 0.08 7.66 13.00
N LYS A 182 0.66 8.85 12.70
CA LYS A 182 1.65 9.57 13.55
C LYS A 182 1.24 11.04 13.76
N ASN A 183 1.54 11.57 14.96
CA ASN A 183 1.29 12.93 15.49
C ASN A 183 -0.14 13.23 15.98
N VAL A 184 -0.42 12.97 17.26
CA VAL A 184 -1.57 13.53 18.00
C VAL A 184 -1.00 14.33 19.17
N GLY A 185 -1.04 15.66 19.08
CA GLY A 185 -0.57 16.58 20.13
C GLY A 185 -1.55 16.67 21.29
N LYS A 186 -1.05 16.69 22.53
CA LYS A 186 -1.87 16.78 23.75
C LYS A 186 -2.14 18.23 24.11
N THR A 187 -3.41 18.59 24.23
CA THR A 187 -3.88 19.87 24.78
C THR A 187 -3.87 19.80 26.32
N GLU A 188 -3.16 20.70 26.99
CA GLU A 188 -3.40 21.01 28.40
C GLU A 188 -3.96 22.42 28.55
N VAL A 189 -5.02 22.52 29.34
CA VAL A 189 -5.77 23.74 29.68
C VAL A 189 -5.36 24.18 31.08
N LYS A 190 -4.90 25.43 31.27
CA LYS A 190 -5.03 26.16 32.55
C LYS A 190 -5.10 27.68 32.37
N GLY A 191 -6.23 28.25 32.80
CA GLY A 191 -6.32 29.35 33.80
C GLY A 191 -5.82 30.75 33.43
N ALA A 192 -6.76 31.69 33.34
CA ALA A 192 -6.59 33.12 33.03
C ALA A 192 -5.90 33.97 34.12
N LYS A 193 -5.08 34.96 33.71
CA LYS A 193 -5.34 36.42 33.85
C LYS A 193 -4.16 37.32 33.37
N GLN A 194 -4.56 38.48 32.81
CA GLN A 194 -3.86 39.74 32.51
C GLN A 194 -2.99 39.86 31.25
N ALA A 195 -3.35 40.85 30.41
CA ALA A 195 -2.54 41.51 29.39
C ALA A 195 -2.18 42.93 29.89
N PRO A 196 -1.28 43.73 29.27
CA PRO A 196 -0.38 43.51 28.12
C PRO A 196 1.06 44.09 28.27
N LYS A 197 2.02 43.66 27.43
CA LYS A 197 2.93 44.55 26.67
C LYS A 197 3.63 43.78 25.54
N PRO A 198 3.96 44.41 24.40
CA PRO A 198 4.38 43.71 23.19
C PRO A 198 5.87 43.38 23.27
N GLU A 199 6.19 42.09 23.29
CA GLU A 199 7.55 41.61 23.05
C GLU A 199 7.76 41.27 21.56
N PRO A 200 9.00 41.40 21.06
CA PRO A 200 9.29 41.49 19.64
C PRO A 200 9.01 40.16 18.94
N LYS A 201 8.61 40.26 17.66
CA LYS A 201 8.30 39.13 16.76
C LYS A 201 9.17 37.90 17.06
N PRO A 202 8.59 36.73 17.39
CA PRO A 202 9.36 35.50 17.36
C PRO A 202 9.83 35.28 15.92
N ALA A 203 11.13 35.01 15.78
CA ALA A 203 11.77 34.63 14.54
C ALA A 203 10.96 33.54 13.82
N PRO A 204 11.01 33.47 12.47
CA PRO A 204 10.30 32.46 11.70
C PRO A 204 10.50 31.07 12.32
N LYS A 205 9.39 30.34 12.53
CA LYS A 205 9.43 28.97 13.04
C LYS A 205 10.41 28.17 12.19
N ALA A 206 11.46 27.70 12.85
CA ALA A 206 12.52 26.94 12.21
C ALA A 206 11.94 25.73 11.46
N PRO A 207 12.53 25.37 10.30
CA PRO A 207 12.20 24.13 9.61
C PRO A 207 12.41 22.93 10.54
N VAL A 208 11.71 21.84 10.23
CA VAL A 208 11.84 20.52 10.87
C VAL A 208 13.29 20.30 11.28
N VAL A 209 13.54 20.26 12.59
CA VAL A 209 14.90 20.11 13.12
C VAL A 209 15.40 18.73 12.69
N GLN A 210 16.23 18.68 11.65
CA GLN A 210 17.30 17.69 11.58
C GLN A 210 18.20 17.99 12.80
N THR A 211 17.96 17.31 13.92
CA THR A 211 18.90 17.38 15.04
C THR A 211 20.12 16.54 14.67
N GLY A 212 21.02 17.15 13.89
CA GLY A 212 22.29 16.59 13.45
C GLY A 212 22.34 16.27 11.95
N THR A 213 23.36 16.76 11.27
CA THR A 213 23.77 16.26 9.94
C THR A 213 24.15 14.79 10.09
N PRO A 214 23.63 13.87 9.25
CA PRO A 214 24.07 12.47 9.29
C PRO A 214 25.59 12.38 9.05
N THR A 215 26.32 11.89 10.06
CA THR A 215 27.75 11.67 9.97
C THR A 215 28.00 10.21 9.60
N PRO A 216 28.54 9.90 8.41
CA PRO A 216 28.87 8.53 8.05
C PRO A 216 29.96 8.00 8.99
N LEU A 217 29.72 6.82 9.56
CA LEU A 217 30.69 6.11 10.42
C LEU A 217 31.31 4.90 9.71
N PHE A 218 30.57 4.29 8.78
CA PHE A 218 31.02 3.14 8.00
C PHE A 218 30.25 3.08 6.67
N ASP A 219 30.95 2.77 5.58
CA ASP A 219 30.37 2.53 4.27
C ASP A 219 31.04 1.31 3.61
N GLY A 220 30.40 0.14 3.76
CA GLY A 220 30.85 -1.12 3.16
C GLY A 220 29.89 -1.60 2.07
N ASP A 221 30.19 -2.78 1.51
CA ASP A 221 29.52 -3.31 0.31
C ASP A 221 28.09 -3.81 0.59
N GLY A 222 27.82 -4.23 1.83
CA GLY A 222 26.49 -4.73 2.22
C GLY A 222 25.84 -4.00 3.40
N ILE A 223 26.61 -3.18 4.12
CA ILE A 223 26.17 -2.49 5.34
C ILE A 223 26.79 -1.10 5.44
N ARG A 224 25.98 -0.14 5.93
CA ARG A 224 26.41 1.21 6.26
C ARG A 224 25.95 1.58 7.66
N ALA A 225 26.67 2.53 8.26
CA ALA A 225 26.31 3.11 9.53
C ALA A 225 26.46 4.63 9.47
N HIS A 226 25.44 5.36 9.90
CA HIS A 226 25.50 6.82 10.04
C HIS A 226 25.00 7.25 11.42
N LEU A 227 25.69 8.21 12.02
CA LEU A 227 25.34 8.83 13.29
C LEU A 227 24.49 10.07 13.06
N ILE A 228 23.38 10.17 13.78
CA ILE A 228 22.62 11.40 13.97
C ILE A 228 22.73 11.74 15.44
N ASP A 229 23.55 12.75 15.75
CA ASP A 229 23.82 13.14 17.13
C ASP A 229 22.88 14.27 17.57
N SER A 230 22.05 13.97 18.56
CA SER A 230 21.17 14.93 19.25
C SER A 230 21.72 15.35 20.61
N GLY A 231 22.95 14.95 20.96
CA GLY A 231 23.61 15.26 22.22
C GLY A 231 23.14 14.44 23.44
N SER A 232 22.43 13.32 23.25
CA SER A 232 22.02 12.48 24.38
C SER A 232 23.18 11.65 24.93
N ASP A 233 23.25 11.51 26.25
CA ASP A 233 24.28 10.71 26.95
C ASP A 233 24.26 9.24 26.51
N GLN A 234 23.05 8.71 26.30
CA GLN A 234 22.82 7.37 25.78
C GLN A 234 22.70 7.40 24.25
N LEU A 235 23.49 6.56 23.57
CA LEU A 235 23.45 6.37 22.13
C LEU A 235 22.68 5.09 21.77
N VAL A 236 21.75 5.19 20.82
CA VAL A 236 20.98 4.04 20.31
C VAL A 236 21.58 3.54 19.00
N VAL A 237 22.02 2.28 18.95
CA VAL A 237 22.42 1.63 17.70
C VAL A 237 21.23 0.84 17.17
N SER A 238 20.63 1.31 16.07
CA SER A 238 19.35 0.84 15.57
C SER A 238 19.50 -0.03 14.33
N PHE A 239 18.87 -1.22 14.37
CA PHE A 239 18.99 -2.26 13.35
C PHE A 239 17.64 -2.44 12.62
N PRO A 240 17.59 -2.26 11.28
CA PRO A 240 16.35 -2.35 10.51
C PRO A 240 15.70 -3.74 10.53
N ASP A 241 14.37 -3.76 10.54
CA ASP A 241 13.61 -4.98 10.28
C ASP A 241 13.55 -5.30 8.77
N LEU A 242 12.94 -6.44 8.42
CA LEU A 242 12.81 -6.91 7.05
C LEU A 242 12.00 -5.97 6.14
N VAL A 243 11.07 -5.19 6.72
CA VAL A 243 10.12 -4.36 5.96
C VAL A 243 10.61 -2.93 5.74
N HIS A 244 11.70 -2.54 6.41
CA HIS A 244 12.35 -1.26 6.15
C HIS A 244 12.90 -1.21 4.72
N PRO A 245 12.77 -0.08 4.00
CA PRO A 245 13.42 0.08 2.70
C PRO A 245 14.94 -0.17 2.78
N MET A 246 15.45 -0.99 1.87
CA MET A 246 16.87 -1.34 1.77
C MET A 246 17.56 -0.45 0.72
N GLY A 247 18.87 -0.26 0.83
CA GLY A 247 19.65 0.59 -0.07
C GLY A 247 19.82 2.04 0.42
N ARG A 248 20.47 2.88 -0.41
CA ARG A 248 20.92 4.23 -0.03
C ARG A 248 19.82 5.29 -0.11
N GLY A 249 19.91 6.30 0.75
CA GLY A 249 19.08 7.53 0.68
C GLY A 249 17.75 7.44 1.44
N HIS A 250 17.54 6.39 2.24
CA HIS A 250 16.41 6.27 3.13
C HIS A 250 16.74 6.82 4.52
N ALA A 251 15.74 7.36 5.22
CA ALA A 251 15.92 7.71 6.62
C ALA A 251 16.12 6.42 7.45
N GLY A 252 17.13 6.40 8.32
CA GLY A 252 17.46 5.24 9.14
C GLY A 252 16.27 4.67 9.93
N TRP A 253 16.27 3.36 10.14
CA TRP A 253 15.17 2.69 10.85
C TRP A 253 14.99 3.26 12.26
N GLY A 254 13.76 3.64 12.58
CA GLY A 254 13.43 4.30 13.84
C GLY A 254 13.81 5.78 13.94
N HIS A 255 14.44 6.38 12.91
CA HIS A 255 14.89 7.79 12.91
C HIS A 255 13.84 8.76 13.48
N GLY A 256 12.67 8.85 12.84
CA GLY A 256 11.62 9.77 13.29
C GLY A 256 11.01 9.45 14.66
N PHE A 257 11.25 8.26 15.24
CA PHE A 257 10.84 7.93 16.60
C PHE A 257 11.88 8.40 17.63
N LEU A 258 13.17 8.22 17.32
CA LEU A 258 14.32 8.56 18.16
C LEU A 258 14.61 10.08 18.14
N SER A 259 14.66 10.69 16.95
CA SER A 259 14.97 12.13 16.79
C SER A 259 13.93 13.03 17.45
N LYS A 260 12.63 12.72 17.30
CA LYS A 260 11.53 13.42 18.00
C LYS A 260 11.62 13.39 19.52
N ARG A 261 12.46 12.51 20.07
CA ARG A 261 12.66 12.34 21.52
C ARG A 261 14.08 12.72 21.95
N GLY A 262 14.83 13.37 21.07
CA GLY A 262 16.18 13.87 21.34
C GLY A 262 17.22 12.79 21.56
N LEU A 263 17.01 11.57 21.05
CA LEU A 263 17.97 10.48 21.19
C LEU A 263 18.95 10.48 20.03
N SER A 264 20.23 10.58 20.36
CA SER A 264 21.33 10.29 19.44
C SER A 264 21.27 8.83 19.01
N ALA A 265 21.41 8.60 17.71
CA ALA A 265 21.30 7.27 17.15
C ALA A 265 22.32 7.01 16.05
N VAL A 266 22.89 5.81 16.06
CA VAL A 266 23.54 5.22 14.90
C VAL A 266 22.51 4.37 14.18
N HIS A 267 22.27 4.67 12.91
CA HIS A 267 21.35 3.91 12.07
C HIS A 267 22.15 2.97 11.17
N ILE A 268 21.82 1.68 11.26
CA ILE A 268 22.34 0.67 10.36
C ILE A 268 21.47 0.63 9.11
N GLU A 269 22.09 0.58 7.94
CA GLU A 269 21.44 0.36 6.66
C GLU A 269 22.01 -0.88 5.99
N ASN A 270 21.15 -1.70 5.40
CA ASN A 270 21.56 -2.88 4.66
C ASN A 270 21.20 -2.70 3.17
N ASP A 271 21.99 -3.29 2.27
CA ASP A 271 21.65 -3.37 0.85
C ASP A 271 20.69 -4.51 0.53
N SER A 272 20.62 -5.51 1.40
CA SER A 272 19.72 -6.64 1.22
C SER A 272 19.27 -7.24 2.56
N PRO A 273 18.13 -7.95 2.59
CA PRO A 273 17.66 -8.62 3.79
C PRO A 273 18.42 -9.93 4.00
N ASP A 274 19.57 -9.83 4.64
CA ASP A 274 20.58 -10.87 4.76
C ASP A 274 20.78 -11.40 6.18
N TRP A 275 19.94 -10.99 7.14
CA TRP A 275 20.13 -11.31 8.56
C TRP A 275 21.53 -10.94 9.08
N TYR A 276 22.10 -9.84 8.58
CA TYR A 276 23.41 -9.33 9.01
C TYR A 276 24.55 -10.34 8.78
N GLN A 277 24.42 -11.15 7.73
CA GLN A 277 25.44 -12.13 7.33
C GLN A 277 26.47 -11.58 6.34
N THR A 278 26.33 -10.31 5.94
CA THR A 278 27.34 -9.59 5.15
C THR A 278 28.72 -9.62 5.83
N PRO A 279 29.81 -9.89 5.08
CA PRO A 279 31.17 -9.96 5.64
C PRO A 279 31.62 -8.71 6.42
N ASP A 280 31.05 -7.55 6.10
CA ASP A 280 31.43 -6.26 6.68
C ASP A 280 30.75 -5.99 8.04
N PHE A 281 29.87 -6.88 8.52
CA PHE A 281 29.05 -6.62 9.71
C PHE A 281 29.88 -6.25 10.94
N PHE A 282 30.88 -7.07 11.30
CA PHE A 282 31.71 -6.79 12.48
C PHE A 282 32.66 -5.62 12.28
N ALA A 283 33.15 -5.40 11.05
CA ALA A 283 33.94 -4.21 10.74
C ALA A 283 33.12 -2.92 10.97
N ALA A 284 31.84 -2.93 10.59
CA ALA A 284 30.92 -1.84 10.89
C ALA A 284 30.71 -1.65 12.40
N MET A 285 30.53 -2.72 13.17
CA MET A 285 30.35 -2.63 14.64
C MET A 285 31.59 -2.05 15.33
N GLU A 286 32.80 -2.48 14.95
CA GLU A 286 34.05 -1.95 15.51
C GLU A 286 34.28 -0.48 15.10
N ALA A 287 33.95 -0.10 13.86
CA ALA A 287 34.00 1.29 13.42
C ALA A 287 33.06 2.19 14.25
N ILE A 288 31.84 1.71 14.51
CA ILE A 288 30.88 2.42 15.38
C ILE A 288 31.44 2.51 16.80
N ARG A 289 31.99 1.42 17.36
CA ARG A 289 32.58 1.41 18.70
C ARG A 289 33.70 2.44 18.83
N ALA A 290 34.63 2.46 17.88
CA ALA A 290 35.75 3.40 17.85
C ALA A 290 35.25 4.86 17.79
N ALA A 291 34.30 5.15 16.88
CA ALA A 291 33.74 6.48 16.71
C ALA A 291 32.88 6.97 17.89
N THR A 292 32.45 6.06 18.77
CA THR A 292 31.52 6.36 19.87
C THR A 292 32.10 5.95 21.23
N THR A 293 33.43 5.96 21.32
CA THR A 293 34.19 5.66 22.54
C THR A 293 33.72 6.55 23.69
N GLY A 294 33.52 5.96 24.87
CA GLY A 294 33.07 6.68 26.08
C GLY A 294 31.56 6.98 26.15
N ARG A 295 30.76 6.70 25.13
CA ARG A 295 29.30 6.85 25.18
C ARG A 295 28.61 5.56 25.60
N ALA A 296 27.65 5.67 26.53
CA ALA A 296 26.78 4.55 26.88
C ALA A 296 25.95 4.15 25.65
N LYS A 297 25.90 2.85 25.33
CA LYS A 297 25.27 2.34 24.10
C LYS A 297 24.18 1.31 24.39
N ILE A 298 23.10 1.36 23.62
CA ILE A 298 22.07 0.32 23.58
C ILE A 298 21.82 -0.11 22.14
N THR A 299 21.84 -1.42 21.86
CA THR A 299 21.38 -1.95 20.57
C THR A 299 19.87 -2.16 20.58
N TYR A 300 19.21 -1.87 19.46
CA TYR A 300 17.76 -1.91 19.35
C TYR A 300 17.31 -2.36 17.96
N GLY A 301 16.42 -3.36 17.91
CA GLY A 301 15.87 -3.85 16.64
C GLY A 301 14.67 -4.77 16.81
N SER A 302 13.97 -5.03 15.70
CA SER A 302 12.80 -5.92 15.64
C SER A 302 12.97 -6.98 14.55
N SER A 303 12.51 -8.21 14.78
CA SER A 303 12.65 -9.34 13.85
C SER A 303 14.09 -9.54 13.37
N MET A 304 14.37 -9.33 12.07
CA MET A 304 15.72 -9.40 11.50
C MET A 304 16.64 -8.45 12.25
N GLY A 305 16.23 -7.19 12.43
CA GLY A 305 16.96 -6.20 13.21
C GLY A 305 17.12 -6.59 14.68
N GLY A 306 16.20 -7.38 15.22
CA GLY A 306 16.33 -7.96 16.55
C GLY A 306 17.50 -8.93 16.63
N TYR A 307 17.70 -9.77 15.61
CA TYR A 307 18.88 -10.62 15.50
C TYR A 307 20.17 -9.79 15.40
N GLY A 308 20.20 -8.76 14.54
CA GLY A 308 21.35 -7.87 14.41
C GLY A 308 21.69 -7.13 15.72
N ALA A 309 20.67 -6.67 16.45
CA ALA A 309 20.83 -6.03 17.74
C ALA A 309 21.42 -6.97 18.80
N LEU A 310 21.10 -8.26 18.78
CA LEU A 310 21.71 -9.25 19.68
C LEU A 310 23.14 -9.57 19.24
N LEU A 311 23.36 -9.82 17.94
CA LEU A 311 24.64 -10.23 17.35
C LEU A 311 25.72 -9.16 17.51
N GLY A 312 25.38 -7.89 17.25
CA GLY A 312 26.35 -6.79 17.26
C GLY A 312 26.60 -6.16 18.63
N ALA A 313 25.85 -6.53 19.67
CA ALA A 313 25.86 -5.81 20.95
C ALA A 313 27.24 -5.76 21.62
N GLY A 314 27.94 -6.90 21.66
CA GLY A 314 29.28 -6.98 22.25
C GLY A 314 30.32 -6.21 21.41
N ALA A 315 30.32 -6.44 20.09
CA ALA A 315 31.27 -5.82 19.17
C ALA A 315 31.15 -4.30 19.11
N VAL A 316 29.93 -3.76 19.19
CA VAL A 316 29.72 -2.31 19.24
C VAL A 316 30.01 -1.70 20.62
N GLY A 317 30.27 -2.52 21.64
CA GLY A 317 30.49 -2.08 23.02
C GLY A 317 29.23 -1.53 23.69
N ALA A 318 28.06 -2.13 23.43
CA ALA A 318 26.82 -1.76 24.09
C ALA A 318 26.76 -2.29 25.53
N GLU A 319 26.10 -1.56 26.42
CA GLU A 319 25.82 -2.01 27.79
C GLU A 319 24.51 -2.79 27.86
N ARG A 320 23.60 -2.48 26.94
CA ARG A 320 22.24 -3.03 26.92
C ARG A 320 21.84 -3.41 25.50
N ALA A 321 20.98 -4.39 25.37
CA ALA A 321 20.38 -4.78 24.10
C ALA A 321 18.88 -5.00 24.25
N LEU A 322 18.08 -4.40 23.37
CA LEU A 322 16.64 -4.65 23.28
C LEU A 322 16.31 -5.27 21.94
N ALA A 323 15.97 -6.56 21.98
CA ALA A 323 15.52 -7.30 20.81
C ALA A 323 14.01 -7.57 20.90
N LEU A 324 13.27 -7.15 19.87
CA LEU A 324 11.84 -7.36 19.77
C LEU A 324 11.57 -8.49 18.75
N CYS A 325 10.91 -9.56 19.20
CA CYS A 325 10.64 -10.79 18.44
C CYS A 325 11.79 -11.23 17.50
N PRO A 326 13.05 -11.31 17.97
CA PRO A 326 14.16 -11.72 17.14
C PRO A 326 14.07 -13.18 16.72
N GLN A 327 14.62 -13.49 15.55
CA GLN A 327 14.99 -14.86 15.20
C GLN A 327 16.32 -15.22 15.89
N TYR A 328 16.45 -16.45 16.36
CA TYR A 328 17.74 -17.00 16.81
C TYR A 328 18.67 -17.25 15.61
N SER A 329 18.09 -17.81 14.54
CA SER A 329 18.67 -18.03 13.22
C SER A 329 17.51 -18.16 12.22
N ILE A 330 17.80 -18.14 10.92
CA ILE A 330 16.89 -18.64 9.88
C ILE A 330 17.49 -19.82 9.10
N ASP A 331 18.68 -20.29 9.50
CA ASP A 331 19.31 -21.50 8.94
C ASP A 331 18.45 -22.73 9.25
N PRO A 332 17.94 -23.45 8.23
CA PRO A 332 17.13 -24.65 8.44
C PRO A 332 17.84 -25.76 9.22
N ALA A 333 19.17 -25.81 9.20
CA ALA A 333 19.94 -26.78 9.98
C ALA A 333 19.91 -26.46 11.49
N ALA A 334 19.92 -25.17 11.85
CA ALA A 334 19.87 -24.73 13.24
C ALA A 334 18.44 -24.63 13.78
N VAL A 335 17.49 -24.22 12.94
CA VAL A 335 16.10 -23.95 13.30
C VAL A 335 15.14 -24.60 12.29
N PRO A 336 15.05 -25.94 12.23
CA PRO A 336 14.20 -26.63 11.25
C PRO A 336 12.70 -26.32 11.39
N PHE A 337 12.29 -25.69 12.50
CA PHE A 337 10.92 -25.22 12.69
C PHE A 337 10.63 -23.86 12.06
N GLU A 338 11.64 -23.11 11.62
CA GLU A 338 11.48 -21.74 11.10
C GLU A 338 11.38 -21.74 9.57
N ASN A 339 10.15 -21.80 9.08
CA ASN A 339 9.87 -21.83 7.64
C ASN A 339 9.50 -20.46 7.07
N ARG A 340 9.26 -19.43 7.92
CA ARG A 340 8.79 -18.11 7.46
C ARG A 340 9.80 -17.39 6.57
N TYR A 341 11.08 -17.72 6.72
CA TYR A 341 12.19 -17.05 6.03
C TYR A 341 13.01 -18.00 5.15
N ALA A 342 12.45 -19.15 4.77
CA ALA A 342 13.13 -20.16 3.97
C ALA A 342 13.72 -19.62 2.64
N PRO A 343 13.06 -18.72 1.88
CA PRO A 343 13.67 -18.13 0.68
C PRO A 343 14.92 -17.29 0.98
N HIS A 344 14.92 -16.57 2.11
CA HIS A 344 16.09 -15.80 2.56
C HIS A 344 17.23 -16.73 2.98
N ALA A 345 16.91 -17.77 3.75
CA ALA A 345 17.90 -18.75 4.19
C ALA A 345 18.53 -19.50 3.01
N ALA A 346 17.72 -19.93 2.03
CA ALA A 346 18.20 -20.58 0.81
C ALA A 346 19.15 -19.68 0.00
N ARG A 347 18.85 -18.38 -0.08
CA ARG A 347 19.69 -17.40 -0.78
C ARG A 347 21.00 -17.12 -0.05
N LEU A 348 20.98 -17.12 1.29
CA LEU A 348 22.18 -16.90 2.10
C LEU A 348 23.10 -18.11 2.12
N GLY A 349 22.54 -19.31 2.04
CA GLY A 349 23.29 -20.55 2.23
C GLY A 349 23.73 -20.71 3.68
N ALA A 350 25.00 -21.07 3.89
CA ALA A 350 25.53 -21.26 5.24
C ALA A 350 25.62 -19.92 6.00
N PHE A 351 25.14 -19.91 7.23
CA PHE A 351 25.25 -18.75 8.12
C PHE A 351 26.71 -18.47 8.45
N ARG A 352 27.16 -17.25 8.15
CA ARG A 352 28.52 -16.78 8.42
C ARG A 352 28.74 -16.51 9.90
N TYR A 353 27.73 -15.95 10.56
CA TYR A 353 27.80 -15.55 11.96
C TYR A 353 26.68 -16.24 12.72
N ARG A 354 27.03 -17.07 13.69
CA ARG A 354 26.05 -17.67 14.60
C ARG A 354 25.92 -16.78 15.82
N LEU A 355 24.71 -16.65 16.35
CA LEU A 355 24.49 -15.82 17.52
C LEU A 355 25.32 -16.26 18.73
N ASP A 356 25.46 -17.59 18.93
CA ASP A 356 26.19 -18.20 20.05
C ASP A 356 27.66 -17.74 20.13
N ASP A 357 28.29 -17.54 18.98
CA ASP A 357 29.72 -17.27 18.87
C ASP A 357 30.08 -15.82 19.23
N HIS A 358 29.07 -14.96 19.38
CA HIS A 358 29.23 -13.51 19.51
C HIS A 358 28.49 -12.90 20.71
N VAL A 359 28.00 -13.74 21.62
CA VAL A 359 27.39 -13.30 22.88
C VAL A 359 28.46 -12.67 23.78
N SER A 360 28.15 -11.51 24.38
CA SER A 360 28.99 -10.90 25.40
C SER A 360 28.32 -10.96 26.77
N ALA A 361 29.05 -11.40 27.80
CA ALA A 361 28.56 -11.43 29.17
C ALA A 361 28.38 -10.02 29.79
N ASP A 362 29.01 -9.01 29.20
CA ASP A 362 28.99 -7.62 29.69
C ASP A 362 27.73 -6.86 29.25
N VAL A 363 26.89 -7.45 28.40
CA VAL A 363 25.68 -6.83 27.86
C VAL A 363 24.44 -7.30 28.62
N GLU A 364 23.62 -6.37 29.08
CA GLU A 364 22.29 -6.69 29.59
C GLU A 364 21.28 -6.86 28.45
N TYR A 365 20.96 -8.12 28.12
CA TYR A 365 19.98 -8.44 27.09
C TYR A 365 18.54 -8.42 27.62
N THR A 366 17.65 -7.74 26.90
CA THR A 366 16.20 -7.77 27.08
C THR A 366 15.53 -8.29 25.82
N LEU A 367 14.79 -9.39 25.98
CA LEU A 367 14.15 -10.11 24.88
C LEU A 367 12.64 -9.97 24.98
N ALA A 368 12.03 -9.16 24.13
CA ALA A 368 10.58 -9.03 24.05
C ALA A 368 10.02 -10.01 23.01
N TYR A 369 9.05 -10.83 23.41
CA TYR A 369 8.44 -11.81 22.50
C TYR A 369 7.05 -12.18 22.98
N ASP A 370 6.25 -12.76 22.09
CA ASP A 370 4.94 -13.31 22.45
C ASP A 370 5.08 -14.78 22.88
N PRO A 371 4.85 -15.13 24.17
CA PRO A 371 4.94 -16.52 24.61
C PRO A 371 3.85 -17.42 24.04
N VAL A 372 2.76 -16.88 23.48
CA VAL A 372 1.72 -17.70 22.86
C VAL A 372 1.96 -17.94 21.36
N HIS A 373 2.87 -17.19 20.74
CA HIS A 373 3.30 -17.42 19.35
C HIS A 373 4.33 -18.56 19.31
N ALA A 374 4.09 -19.61 18.51
CA ALA A 374 4.83 -20.86 18.65
C ALA A 374 6.30 -20.73 18.21
N GLU A 375 6.53 -20.10 17.06
CA GLU A 375 7.84 -19.90 16.42
C GLU A 375 8.69 -18.93 17.24
N ASP A 376 8.14 -17.77 17.60
CA ASP A 376 8.86 -16.77 18.40
C ASP A 376 9.16 -17.29 19.80
N ARG A 377 8.29 -18.11 20.38
CA ARG A 377 8.59 -18.81 21.63
C ARG A 377 9.74 -19.80 21.46
N LYS A 378 9.81 -20.55 20.34
CA LYS A 378 10.93 -21.47 20.07
C LYS A 378 12.24 -20.70 19.88
N HIS A 379 12.25 -19.62 19.10
CA HIS A 379 13.41 -18.72 18.97
C HIS A 379 13.82 -18.12 20.31
N ALA A 380 12.86 -17.62 21.09
CA ALA A 380 13.16 -17.04 22.40
C ALA A 380 13.74 -18.08 23.37
N ARG A 381 13.37 -19.35 23.28
CA ARG A 381 14.01 -20.42 24.06
C ARG A 381 15.45 -20.65 23.63
N LEU A 382 15.73 -20.70 22.32
CA LEU A 382 17.09 -20.87 21.81
C LEU A 382 17.98 -19.69 22.19
N ILE A 383 17.50 -18.45 22.01
CA ILE A 383 18.23 -17.25 22.43
C ILE A 383 18.50 -17.28 23.93
N LYS A 384 17.51 -17.61 24.76
CA LYS A 384 17.72 -17.73 26.21
C LYS A 384 18.63 -18.88 26.63
N GLY A 385 18.82 -19.88 25.76
CA GLY A 385 19.81 -20.94 25.94
C GLY A 385 21.22 -20.48 25.56
N ALA A 386 21.33 -19.62 24.56
CA ALA A 386 22.59 -19.07 24.08
C ALA A 386 23.12 -17.90 24.93
N LEU A 387 22.23 -17.07 25.50
CA LEU A 387 22.60 -15.89 26.27
C LEU A 387 21.63 -15.61 27.43
N PRO A 388 22.10 -14.96 28.52
CA PRO A 388 21.29 -14.68 29.73
C PRO A 388 20.28 -13.54 29.52
N ALA A 389 19.31 -13.75 28.62
CA ALA A 389 18.33 -12.74 28.22
C ALA A 389 17.18 -12.61 29.23
N HIS A 390 16.87 -11.37 29.61
CA HIS A 390 15.69 -11.04 30.40
C HIS A 390 14.45 -11.08 29.52
N ALA A 391 13.57 -12.04 29.79
CA ALA A 391 12.31 -12.17 29.08
C ALA A 391 11.35 -11.00 29.42
N LEU A 392 10.88 -10.33 28.36
CA LEU A 392 9.77 -9.37 28.39
C LEU A 392 8.58 -9.94 27.60
N PRO A 393 7.71 -10.74 28.23
CA PRO A 393 6.53 -11.27 27.57
C PRO A 393 5.61 -10.16 27.06
N VAL A 394 5.16 -10.27 25.82
CA VAL A 394 4.10 -9.42 25.24
C VAL A 394 3.06 -10.36 24.62
N TYR A 395 2.14 -10.81 25.47
CA TYR A 395 1.16 -11.83 25.11
C TYR A 395 0.22 -11.34 23.99
N CYS A 396 -0.08 -12.25 23.07
CA CYS A 396 -1.03 -12.03 21.97
C CYS A 396 -0.65 -10.89 21.01
N ALA A 397 0.64 -10.55 20.95
CA ALA A 397 1.22 -9.60 20.01
C ALA A 397 1.77 -10.29 18.74
N ARG A 398 1.84 -11.62 18.71
CA ARG A 398 2.44 -12.43 17.63
C ARG A 398 3.85 -11.91 17.29
N HIS A 399 4.21 -11.89 16.01
CA HIS A 399 5.49 -11.38 15.52
C HIS A 399 5.56 -9.84 15.39
N HIS A 400 4.57 -9.10 15.92
CA HIS A 400 4.44 -7.65 15.73
C HIS A 400 4.62 -6.88 17.04
N ILE A 401 5.64 -7.25 17.83
CA ILE A 401 5.88 -6.74 19.18
C ILE A 401 6.04 -5.21 19.19
N LEU A 402 6.82 -4.66 18.26
CA LEU A 402 7.06 -3.22 18.17
C LEU A 402 5.76 -2.45 17.88
N SER A 403 5.04 -2.84 16.82
CA SER A 403 3.76 -2.23 16.46
C SER A 403 2.77 -2.31 17.62
N TRP A 404 2.68 -3.47 18.28
CA TRP A 404 1.83 -3.64 19.45
C TRP A 404 2.19 -2.64 20.56
N MET A 405 3.48 -2.47 20.88
CA MET A 405 3.94 -1.50 21.88
C MET A 405 3.57 -0.05 21.49
N LEU A 406 3.71 0.31 20.22
CA LEU A 406 3.41 1.66 19.73
C LEU A 406 1.91 1.98 19.80
N TYR A 407 1.04 1.04 19.43
CA TYR A 407 -0.41 1.23 19.43
C TYR A 407 -1.06 1.13 20.81
N ASN A 408 -0.46 0.36 21.74
CA ASN A 408 -1.05 0.10 23.05
C ASN A 408 -0.40 0.93 24.17
N GLY A 409 0.05 2.15 23.84
CA GLY A 409 0.48 3.15 24.83
C GLY A 409 1.83 2.90 25.49
N VAL A 410 2.67 2.00 24.95
CA VAL A 410 4.00 1.68 25.51
C VAL A 410 5.12 2.56 24.92
N LYS A 411 4.84 3.29 23.83
CA LYS A 411 5.80 4.11 23.06
C LYS A 411 6.70 5.02 23.89
N ASP A 412 6.17 5.70 24.92
CA ASP A 412 6.95 6.66 25.70
C ASP A 412 7.83 5.96 26.73
N THR A 413 7.36 4.85 27.32
CA THR A 413 8.20 4.01 28.20
C THR A 413 9.27 3.28 27.41
N LEU A 414 8.98 2.83 26.17
CA LEU A 414 9.97 2.27 25.27
C LEU A 414 11.10 3.27 24.99
N ALA A 415 10.76 4.52 24.68
CA ALA A 415 11.77 5.55 24.46
C ALA A 415 12.60 5.86 25.70
N LYS A 416 11.97 5.95 26.88
CA LYS A 416 12.69 6.13 28.16
C LYS A 416 13.61 4.95 28.46
N PHE A 417 13.19 3.73 28.12
CA PHE A 417 14.03 2.54 28.26
C PHE A 417 15.25 2.62 27.34
N LEU A 418 15.05 2.99 26.07
CA LEU A 418 16.15 3.24 25.13
C LEU A 418 17.07 4.37 25.61
N ALA A 419 16.53 5.43 26.21
CA ALA A 419 17.27 6.54 26.80
C ALA A 419 18.04 6.19 28.08
N GLY A 420 17.83 5.01 28.67
CA GLY A 420 18.40 4.64 29.97
C GLY A 420 17.71 5.24 31.19
N THR A 421 16.59 5.95 30.99
CA THR A 421 15.82 6.60 32.06
C THR A 421 14.62 5.78 32.55
N ALA A 422 14.40 4.59 31.99
CA ALA A 422 13.43 3.61 32.49
C ALA A 422 14.05 2.22 32.59
N THR A 423 13.62 1.47 33.61
CA THR A 423 14.10 0.12 33.87
C THR A 423 13.30 -0.93 33.09
N ARG A 424 13.81 -2.18 33.06
CA ARG A 424 13.05 -3.33 32.54
C ARG A 424 11.70 -3.52 33.24
N ARG A 425 11.64 -3.18 34.54
CA ARG A 425 10.42 -3.27 35.35
C ARG A 425 9.37 -2.26 34.87
N ASP A 426 9.79 -1.05 34.53
CA ASP A 426 8.91 0.01 34.01
C ASP A 426 8.36 -0.38 32.64
N LEU A 427 9.22 -0.87 31.76
CA LEU A 427 8.80 -1.34 30.43
C LEU A 427 7.81 -2.50 30.54
N ARG A 428 8.07 -3.46 31.45
CA ARG A 428 7.13 -4.56 31.75
C ARG A 428 5.81 -4.05 32.33
N ALA A 429 5.83 -3.06 33.20
CA ALA A 429 4.63 -2.46 33.77
C ALA A 429 3.79 -1.76 32.69
N ALA A 430 4.43 -1.00 31.78
CA ALA A 430 3.77 -0.36 30.65
C ALA A 430 3.15 -1.39 29.70
N VAL A 431 3.88 -2.47 29.36
CA VAL A 431 3.33 -3.59 28.58
C VAL A 431 2.12 -4.21 29.29
N ARG A 432 2.19 -4.48 30.60
CA ARG A 432 1.05 -5.03 31.35
C ARG A 432 -0.16 -4.09 31.32
N LYS A 433 0.06 -2.79 31.46
CA LYS A 433 -1.00 -1.77 31.39
C LYS A 433 -1.61 -1.71 29.99
N GLY A 434 -0.79 -1.71 28.94
CA GLY A 434 -1.23 -1.65 27.54
C GLY A 434 -2.12 -2.83 27.13
N ARG A 435 -1.88 -4.03 27.68
CA ARG A 435 -2.73 -5.21 27.45
C ARG A 435 -4.19 -4.98 27.83
N ASN A 436 -4.47 -4.23 28.89
CA ASN A 436 -5.85 -4.00 29.34
C ASN A 436 -6.65 -3.12 28.38
N ALA A 437 -5.95 -2.27 27.61
CA ALA A 437 -6.54 -1.40 26.58
C ALA A 437 -6.48 -2.02 25.18
N SER A 438 -6.00 -3.26 25.05
CA SER A 438 -5.82 -3.94 23.76
C SER A 438 -6.97 -4.91 23.50
N ASP A 439 -7.90 -4.54 22.62
CA ASP A 439 -9.04 -5.39 22.27
C ASP A 439 -8.59 -6.74 21.69
N GLY A 440 -7.58 -6.71 20.82
CA GLY A 440 -6.98 -7.93 20.27
C GLY A 440 -6.30 -8.82 21.32
N TYR A 441 -5.80 -8.26 22.44
CA TYR A 441 -5.32 -9.08 23.57
C TYR A 441 -6.50 -9.75 24.30
N ARG A 442 -7.56 -8.97 24.60
CA ARG A 442 -8.73 -9.45 25.33
C ARG A 442 -9.41 -10.61 24.59
N GLU A 443 -9.73 -10.40 23.32
CA GLU A 443 -10.39 -11.39 22.46
C GLU A 443 -9.56 -12.68 22.32
N ARG A 444 -8.25 -12.58 22.10
CA ARG A 444 -7.37 -13.75 21.95
C ARG A 444 -7.18 -14.51 23.27
N MET A 445 -7.10 -13.82 24.39
CA MET A 445 -7.02 -14.46 25.70
C MET A 445 -8.34 -15.12 26.09
N GLU A 446 -9.47 -14.54 25.71
CA GLU A 446 -10.79 -15.14 25.89
C GLU A 446 -10.90 -16.46 25.11
N ARG A 447 -10.62 -16.44 23.80
CA ARG A 447 -10.60 -17.65 22.96
C ARG A 447 -9.66 -18.72 23.52
N ARG A 448 -8.47 -18.32 23.99
CA ARG A 448 -7.51 -19.23 24.62
C ARG A 448 -8.05 -19.84 25.91
N ALA A 449 -8.69 -19.04 26.77
CA ALA A 449 -9.29 -19.53 28.01
C ALA A 449 -10.44 -20.52 27.74
N VAL A 450 -11.28 -20.25 26.74
CA VAL A 450 -12.35 -21.16 26.30
C VAL A 450 -11.76 -22.48 25.79
N ARG A 451 -10.73 -22.41 24.93
CA ARG A 451 -10.05 -23.58 24.36
C ARG A 451 -9.43 -24.49 25.43
N LEU A 452 -8.88 -23.90 26.48
CA LEU A 452 -8.29 -24.62 27.62
C LEU A 452 -9.33 -25.09 28.66
N GLY A 453 -10.63 -25.02 28.34
CA GLY A 453 -11.70 -25.47 29.23
C GLY A 453 -12.06 -24.50 30.36
N HIS A 454 -11.40 -23.34 30.44
CA HIS A 454 -11.64 -22.33 31.48
C HIS A 454 -12.82 -21.39 31.14
N LYS A 455 -13.96 -21.96 30.71
CA LYS A 455 -15.13 -21.18 30.26
C LYS A 455 -15.68 -20.21 31.31
N LYS A 456 -15.68 -20.61 32.59
CA LYS A 456 -16.09 -19.74 33.71
C LYS A 456 -15.15 -18.55 33.91
N LEU A 457 -13.84 -18.76 33.70
CA LEU A 457 -12.83 -17.69 33.78
C LEU A 457 -12.96 -16.74 32.59
N ALA A 458 -13.19 -17.27 31.38
CA ALA A 458 -13.45 -16.47 30.18
C ALA A 458 -14.65 -15.54 30.40
N LYS A 459 -15.77 -16.09 30.87
CA LYS A 459 -16.98 -15.32 31.21
C LYS A 459 -16.78 -14.30 32.33
N ARG A 460 -15.83 -14.50 33.26
CA ARG A 460 -15.60 -13.62 34.41
C ARG A 460 -14.59 -12.50 34.12
N VAL A 461 -13.55 -12.78 33.33
CA VAL A 461 -12.44 -11.86 33.03
C VAL A 461 -12.67 -11.11 31.72
N PHE A 462 -13.33 -11.77 30.77
CA PHE A 462 -13.68 -11.25 29.45
C PHE A 462 -15.20 -11.21 29.26
N ALA A 463 -15.97 -11.12 30.37
CA ALA A 463 -17.38 -10.77 30.30
C ALA A 463 -17.55 -9.65 29.28
N PRO A 464 -18.54 -9.75 28.37
CA PRO A 464 -18.79 -8.68 27.43
C PRO A 464 -18.91 -7.39 28.25
N VAL A 465 -18.02 -6.44 27.97
CA VAL A 465 -18.42 -5.04 28.12
C VAL A 465 -19.74 -4.99 27.35
N PRO A 466 -20.83 -4.50 27.93
CA PRO A 466 -22.08 -4.35 27.20
C PRO A 466 -21.72 -3.82 25.83
N ALA A 467 -22.22 -4.46 24.76
CA ALA A 467 -22.09 -3.89 23.43
C ALA A 467 -22.36 -2.40 23.61
N PRO A 468 -21.47 -1.50 23.13
CA PRO A 468 -21.77 -0.09 23.23
C PRO A 468 -23.20 0.01 22.70
N ALA A 469 -24.09 0.57 23.52
CA ALA A 469 -25.42 0.92 23.05
C ALA A 469 -25.21 1.53 21.66
N PRO A 470 -26.04 1.21 20.65
CA PRO A 470 -25.91 1.82 19.32
C PRO A 470 -25.58 3.28 19.56
N ILE A 471 -24.44 3.77 19.06
CA ILE A 471 -23.92 5.09 19.43
C ILE A 471 -25.04 6.09 19.15
N SER A 472 -25.82 6.34 20.18
CA SER A 472 -26.79 7.40 20.31
C SER A 472 -26.02 8.57 20.90
N THR A 473 -24.96 8.91 20.19
CA THR A 473 -24.48 10.26 20.02
C THR A 473 -24.16 10.40 18.54
N ARG A 474 -25.10 10.04 17.64
CA ARG A 474 -25.04 10.54 16.27
C ARG A 474 -25.03 12.07 16.42
N ARG A 475 -23.88 12.66 16.10
CA ARG A 475 -23.77 14.11 16.00
C ARG A 475 -24.27 14.47 14.63
N ASP A 476 -25.25 15.35 14.57
CA ASP A 476 -25.72 15.92 13.31
C ASP A 476 -24.61 16.87 12.83
N LEU A 477 -23.77 16.36 11.91
CA LEU A 477 -22.71 17.13 11.29
C LEU A 477 -23.28 17.96 10.13
N ARG A 478 -22.68 19.12 9.89
CA ARG A 478 -22.77 19.81 8.61
C ARG A 478 -21.69 19.27 7.69
N VAL A 479 -22.07 18.56 6.63
CA VAL A 479 -21.16 18.01 5.63
C VAL A 479 -21.14 18.94 4.43
N ILE A 480 -20.03 19.64 4.23
CA ILE A 480 -19.79 20.41 3.01
C ILE A 480 -19.15 19.45 2.01
N LEU A 481 -19.92 19.05 1.00
CA LEU A 481 -19.45 18.17 -0.06
C LEU A 481 -19.06 19.02 -1.27
N HIS A 482 -17.77 19.33 -1.36
CA HIS A 482 -17.17 20.03 -2.49
C HIS A 482 -16.97 19.06 -3.66
N VAL A 483 -17.88 19.15 -4.60
CA VAL A 483 -17.85 18.49 -5.91
C VAL A 483 -17.60 19.58 -6.97
N GLY A 484 -17.29 19.22 -8.20
CA GLY A 484 -17.25 20.20 -9.26
C GLY A 484 -16.45 19.74 -10.44
N LEU A 485 -16.43 20.59 -11.46
CA LEU A 485 -15.68 20.29 -12.66
C LEU A 485 -14.19 20.22 -12.35
N PRO A 486 -13.47 19.22 -12.89
CA PRO A 486 -12.03 19.27 -12.93
C PRO A 486 -11.54 20.59 -13.54
N LYS A 487 -10.43 21.13 -13.04
CA LYS A 487 -9.76 22.37 -13.53
C LYS A 487 -10.50 23.68 -13.19
N THR A 488 -11.05 23.78 -11.99
CA THR A 488 -11.71 24.98 -11.45
C THR A 488 -11.04 25.51 -10.17
N GLY A 489 -9.71 25.36 -10.04
CA GLY A 489 -8.97 25.81 -8.86
C GLY A 489 -9.07 24.88 -7.64
N THR A 490 -9.71 23.71 -7.80
CA THR A 490 -9.93 22.69 -6.75
C THR A 490 -8.65 22.29 -6.01
N SER A 491 -7.54 22.09 -6.72
CA SER A 491 -6.26 21.71 -6.10
C SER A 491 -5.72 22.76 -5.14
N SER A 492 -6.00 24.04 -5.41
CA SER A 492 -5.63 25.15 -4.51
C SER A 492 -6.47 25.15 -3.24
N ILE A 493 -7.77 24.85 -3.35
CA ILE A 493 -8.67 24.71 -2.19
C ILE A 493 -8.22 23.51 -1.33
N GLN A 494 -8.01 22.35 -1.94
CA GLN A 494 -7.57 21.12 -1.25
C GLN A 494 -6.21 21.30 -0.57
N ALA A 495 -5.24 21.92 -1.25
CA ALA A 495 -3.93 22.21 -0.68
C ALA A 495 -4.01 23.17 0.50
N HIS A 496 -4.84 24.21 0.40
CA HIS A 496 -5.04 25.17 1.48
C HIS A 496 -5.73 24.53 2.70
N LEU A 497 -6.80 23.77 2.50
CA LEU A 497 -7.52 23.08 3.58
C LEU A 497 -6.62 22.05 4.28
N TYR A 498 -5.83 21.30 3.52
CA TYR A 498 -4.87 20.33 4.08
C TYR A 498 -3.77 21.00 4.90
N ALA A 499 -3.09 22.00 4.32
CA ALA A 499 -1.97 22.68 4.98
C ALA A 499 -2.39 23.41 6.27
N ASN A 500 -3.65 23.86 6.32
CA ASN A 500 -4.20 24.62 7.44
C ASN A 500 -5.22 23.81 8.28
N ALA A 501 -5.24 22.47 8.14
CA ALA A 501 -6.24 21.61 8.78
C ALA A 501 -6.34 21.77 10.31
N ASP A 502 -5.23 22.07 10.98
CA ASP A 502 -5.21 22.34 12.43
C ASP A 502 -5.92 23.66 12.78
N ALA A 503 -5.77 24.69 11.95
CA ALA A 503 -6.43 25.98 12.14
C ALA A 503 -7.94 25.85 11.91
N TYR A 504 -8.36 25.17 10.85
CA TYR A 504 -9.77 24.84 10.61
C TYR A 504 -10.35 23.99 11.75
N ARG A 505 -9.60 22.99 12.26
CA ARG A 505 -10.04 22.16 13.39
C ARG A 505 -10.27 22.99 14.64
N ALA A 506 -9.40 23.95 14.94
CA ALA A 506 -9.56 24.87 16.05
C ALA A 506 -10.80 25.77 15.92
N ALA A 507 -11.24 26.05 14.68
CA ALA A 507 -12.47 26.77 14.37
C ALA A 507 -13.72 25.87 14.26
N GLY A 508 -13.62 24.58 14.60
CA GLY A 508 -14.74 23.64 14.57
C GLY A 508 -15.02 23.01 13.20
N ILE A 509 -14.09 23.12 12.26
CA ILE A 509 -14.20 22.61 10.88
C ILE A 509 -13.17 21.50 10.66
N HIS A 510 -13.63 20.32 10.23
CA HIS A 510 -12.76 19.18 9.97
C HIS A 510 -12.54 18.97 8.48
N TYR A 511 -11.28 19.01 8.05
CA TYR A 511 -10.85 18.43 6.78
C TYR A 511 -10.14 17.10 7.09
N PRO A 512 -10.66 15.93 6.65
CA PRO A 512 -10.01 14.65 6.89
C PRO A 512 -8.63 14.55 6.22
N THR A 513 -7.59 14.26 7.01
CA THR A 513 -6.21 14.17 6.51
C THR A 513 -5.60 12.77 6.66
N ASP A 514 -6.29 11.85 7.33
CA ASP A 514 -5.79 10.51 7.68
C ASP A 514 -6.02 9.46 6.59
N GLN A 515 -6.87 9.78 5.59
CA GLN A 515 -7.21 8.92 4.45
C GLN A 515 -6.65 9.45 3.11
N ILE A 516 -5.85 10.52 3.14
CA ILE A 516 -5.32 11.21 1.95
C ILE A 516 -3.79 11.33 2.07
N SER A 517 -3.09 11.52 0.95
CA SER A 517 -1.62 11.50 0.91
C SER A 517 -1.06 12.89 0.58
N MET A 518 0.22 13.16 0.86
CA MET A 518 0.84 14.43 0.43
C MET A 518 0.91 14.58 -1.11
N GLN A 519 0.67 13.49 -1.86
CA GLN A 519 0.63 13.48 -3.32
C GLN A 519 -0.81 13.72 -3.83
N ASP A 520 -1.81 13.28 -3.07
CA ASP A 520 -3.23 13.39 -3.40
C ASP A 520 -3.98 13.95 -2.19
N LEU A 521 -4.16 15.27 -2.19
CA LEU A 521 -4.77 16.03 -1.09
C LEU A 521 -6.32 16.02 -1.16
N ASN A 522 -6.89 15.27 -2.10
CA ASN A 522 -8.32 15.13 -2.35
C ASN A 522 -8.88 13.84 -1.73
N HIS A 523 -10.21 13.74 -1.63
CA HIS A 523 -10.92 12.61 -1.06
C HIS A 523 -11.41 11.61 -2.13
N THR A 524 -10.64 11.42 -3.20
CA THR A 524 -10.99 10.52 -4.33
C THR A 524 -11.28 9.07 -3.95
N TRP A 525 -10.95 8.66 -2.73
CA TRP A 525 -11.43 7.39 -2.17
C TRP A 525 -12.97 7.31 -2.16
N MET A 526 -13.70 8.44 -2.08
CA MET A 526 -15.17 8.46 -2.17
C MET A 526 -15.65 7.98 -3.53
N SER A 527 -15.21 8.65 -4.60
CA SER A 527 -15.56 8.29 -5.97
C SER A 527 -15.06 6.88 -6.34
N GLN A 528 -13.90 6.46 -5.83
CA GLN A 528 -13.37 5.11 -6.04
C GLN A 528 -14.26 4.04 -5.39
N ASP A 529 -14.65 4.23 -4.12
CA ASP A 529 -15.49 3.28 -3.37
C ASP A 529 -16.91 3.19 -3.95
N LEU A 530 -17.49 4.33 -4.35
CA LEU A 530 -18.79 4.35 -5.01
C LEU A 530 -18.75 3.67 -6.38
N ARG A 531 -17.70 3.94 -7.19
CA ARG A 531 -17.50 3.29 -8.49
C ARG A 531 -17.41 1.77 -8.36
N ALA A 532 -16.85 1.26 -7.27
CA ALA A 532 -16.66 -0.17 -7.04
C ALA A 532 -17.86 -0.89 -6.40
N GLY A 533 -19.07 -0.38 -6.64
CA GLY A 533 -20.30 -1.03 -6.22
C GLY A 533 -20.91 -0.47 -4.94
N GLY A 534 -20.61 0.79 -4.58
CA GLY A 534 -21.32 1.48 -3.50
C GLY A 534 -20.76 1.27 -2.10
N GLN A 535 -19.46 1.00 -1.98
CA GLN A 535 -18.81 0.96 -0.67
C GLN A 535 -18.84 2.36 -0.05
N THR A 536 -19.07 2.45 1.25
CA THR A 536 -19.13 3.73 1.98
C THR A 536 -18.35 3.70 3.30
N ASP A 537 -17.56 2.66 3.54
CA ASP A 537 -16.81 2.48 4.79
C ASP A 537 -15.82 3.62 5.03
N ALA A 538 -15.11 4.05 3.99
CA ALA A 538 -14.19 5.18 4.09
C ALA A 538 -14.92 6.50 4.40
N LEU A 539 -16.11 6.70 3.81
CA LEU A 539 -16.97 7.87 4.05
C LEU A 539 -17.48 7.88 5.49
N ILE A 540 -18.04 6.76 5.93
CA ILE A 540 -18.54 6.57 7.29
C ILE A 540 -17.39 6.73 8.30
N HIS A 541 -16.20 6.22 8.00
CA HIS A 541 -15.02 6.43 8.83
C HIS A 541 -14.62 7.91 8.91
N ALA A 542 -14.58 8.63 7.79
CA ALA A 542 -14.26 10.07 7.77
C ALA A 542 -15.24 10.86 8.66
N LEU A 543 -16.54 10.57 8.54
CA LEU A 543 -17.60 11.18 9.33
C LEU A 543 -17.44 10.86 10.82
N ASN A 544 -17.24 9.58 11.17
CA ASN A 544 -17.09 9.12 12.55
C ASN A 544 -15.77 9.58 13.21
N ALA A 545 -14.72 9.77 12.42
CA ALA A 545 -13.43 10.26 12.87
C ALA A 545 -13.41 11.78 13.10
N THR A 546 -14.50 12.48 12.76
CA THR A 546 -14.64 13.93 13.00
C THR A 546 -14.43 14.25 14.47
N PRO A 547 -13.43 15.09 14.82
CA PRO A 547 -13.13 15.43 16.20
C PRO A 547 -14.32 16.03 16.93
N ALA A 548 -14.42 15.75 18.23
CA ALA A 548 -15.53 16.22 19.07
C ALA A 548 -15.67 17.76 19.16
N VAL A 549 -14.64 18.51 18.78
CA VAL A 549 -14.66 19.99 18.73
C VAL A 549 -15.23 20.52 17.42
N CYS A 550 -15.38 19.66 16.41
CA CYS A 550 -15.88 20.01 15.09
C CYS A 550 -17.35 19.62 14.95
N ASN A 551 -18.12 20.50 14.30
CA ASN A 551 -19.51 20.25 13.89
C ASN A 551 -19.68 20.29 12.37
N THR A 552 -18.64 20.75 11.66
CA THR A 552 -18.61 20.84 10.19
C THR A 552 -17.48 19.96 9.67
N VAL A 553 -17.74 19.21 8.60
CA VAL A 553 -16.74 18.42 7.87
C VAL A 553 -16.75 18.81 6.40
N ILE A 554 -15.57 19.02 5.83
CA ILE A 554 -15.42 19.34 4.41
C ILE A 554 -14.85 18.11 3.71
N LEU A 555 -15.62 17.54 2.79
CA LEU A 555 -15.22 16.48 1.88
C LEU A 555 -15.05 17.07 0.49
N SER A 556 -13.96 16.76 -0.19
CA SER A 556 -13.62 17.34 -1.50
C SER A 556 -13.15 16.25 -2.44
N ASP A 557 -14.01 15.90 -3.40
CA ASP A 557 -13.74 14.91 -4.44
C ASP A 557 -14.40 15.35 -5.75
N GLU A 558 -13.62 15.97 -6.63
CA GLU A 558 -14.09 16.42 -7.94
C GLU A 558 -14.40 15.28 -8.90
N SER A 559 -13.85 14.09 -8.65
CA SER A 559 -14.08 12.94 -9.53
C SER A 559 -15.54 12.48 -9.45
N LEU A 560 -16.24 12.75 -8.35
CA LEU A 560 -17.67 12.44 -8.20
C LEU A 560 -18.54 13.03 -9.31
N PHE A 561 -18.19 14.21 -9.84
CA PHE A 561 -18.91 14.80 -10.97
C PHE A 561 -18.77 13.92 -12.23
N VAL A 562 -17.55 13.46 -12.52
CA VAL A 562 -17.29 12.64 -13.71
C VAL A 562 -17.79 11.21 -13.52
N GLU A 563 -17.76 10.67 -12.30
CA GLU A 563 -18.17 9.30 -11.98
C GLU A 563 -19.68 9.09 -11.95
N LEU A 564 -20.44 10.10 -11.51
CA LEU A 564 -21.87 9.99 -11.22
C LEU A 564 -22.67 9.27 -12.32
N PRO A 565 -22.52 9.59 -13.63
CA PRO A 565 -23.32 8.93 -14.67
C PRO A 565 -23.07 7.42 -14.74
N GLY A 566 -21.89 6.96 -14.31
CA GLY A 566 -21.53 5.54 -14.28
C GLY A 566 -21.81 4.83 -12.95
N LEU A 567 -22.27 5.55 -11.91
CA LEU A 567 -22.59 4.94 -10.61
C LEU A 567 -23.89 4.14 -10.67
N SER A 568 -23.85 2.90 -10.16
CA SER A 568 -25.03 2.05 -10.05
C SER A 568 -26.03 2.62 -9.04
N GLN A 569 -27.32 2.31 -9.21
CA GLN A 569 -28.35 2.75 -8.26
C GLN A 569 -28.04 2.33 -6.80
N PRO A 570 -27.58 1.09 -6.52
CA PRO A 570 -27.15 0.72 -5.17
C PRO A 570 -26.01 1.60 -4.61
N ALA A 571 -25.08 2.07 -5.46
CA ALA A 571 -24.03 2.97 -5.01
C ALA A 571 -24.56 4.36 -4.65
N ARG A 572 -25.50 4.89 -5.44
CA ARG A 572 -26.20 6.14 -5.14
C ARG A 572 -27.00 6.03 -3.83
N ASP A 573 -27.71 4.92 -3.64
CA ASP A 573 -28.50 4.67 -2.43
C ASP A 573 -27.60 4.52 -1.20
N ALA A 574 -26.46 3.85 -1.33
CA ALA A 574 -25.49 3.69 -0.24
C ALA A 574 -24.88 5.05 0.17
N ALA A 575 -24.49 5.88 -0.80
CA ALA A 575 -23.99 7.24 -0.55
C ALA A 575 -25.03 8.07 0.22
N ARG A 576 -26.28 8.08 -0.26
CA ARG A 576 -27.41 8.76 0.38
C ARG A 576 -27.62 8.24 1.80
N ALA A 577 -27.61 6.92 2.01
CA ALA A 577 -27.82 6.31 3.32
C ALA A 577 -26.72 6.64 4.32
N ALA A 578 -25.46 6.70 3.87
CA ALA A 578 -24.32 7.07 4.70
C ALA A 578 -24.39 8.53 5.18
N LEU A 579 -24.91 9.42 4.35
CA LEU A 579 -25.03 10.86 4.64
C LEU A 579 -26.36 11.29 5.25
N ALA A 580 -27.42 10.47 5.14
CA ALA A 580 -28.76 10.75 5.67
C ALA A 580 -28.82 11.24 7.13
N PRO A 581 -27.91 10.85 8.05
CA PRO A 581 -27.88 11.37 9.42
C PRO A 581 -27.34 12.80 9.56
N HIS A 582 -26.93 13.45 8.48
CA HIS A 582 -26.19 14.71 8.48
C HIS A 582 -26.84 15.74 7.55
N SER A 583 -26.59 17.02 7.79
CA SER A 583 -26.99 18.08 6.86
C SER A 583 -25.92 18.20 5.79
N VAL A 584 -26.28 17.94 4.53
CA VAL A 584 -25.33 17.99 3.41
C VAL A 584 -25.51 19.27 2.62
N ASP A 585 -24.44 20.06 2.49
CA ASP A 585 -24.33 21.21 1.59
C ASP A 585 -23.47 20.79 0.40
N LEU A 586 -24.07 20.68 -0.78
CA LEU A 586 -23.35 20.39 -2.02
C LEU A 586 -22.77 21.69 -2.58
N VAL A 587 -21.48 21.71 -2.86
CA VAL A 587 -20.81 22.87 -3.44
C VAL A 587 -20.25 22.46 -4.78
N LEU A 588 -20.61 23.17 -5.86
CA LEU A 588 -20.26 22.85 -7.23
C LEU A 588 -19.52 24.03 -7.87
N PHE A 589 -18.29 23.79 -8.31
CA PHE A 589 -17.62 24.73 -9.21
C PHE A 589 -17.98 24.46 -10.66
N ASP A 590 -18.47 25.49 -11.35
CA ASP A 590 -18.60 25.52 -12.79
C ASP A 590 -17.58 26.50 -13.42
N ARG A 591 -17.57 26.56 -14.75
CA ARG A 591 -16.78 27.52 -15.55
C ARG A 591 -17.38 27.60 -16.95
N ASP A 592 -16.86 28.50 -17.77
CA ASP A 592 -17.19 28.54 -19.20
C ASP A 592 -17.11 27.14 -19.84
N LEU A 593 -18.23 26.72 -20.45
CA LEU A 593 -18.47 25.35 -20.89
C LEU A 593 -17.47 24.94 -21.98
N ASP A 594 -17.24 25.79 -22.97
CA ASP A 594 -16.34 25.48 -24.08
C ASP A 594 -14.89 25.40 -23.61
N ALA A 595 -14.47 26.33 -22.75
CA ALA A 595 -13.16 26.27 -22.12
C ALA A 595 -12.99 24.99 -21.31
N TRP A 596 -14.01 24.56 -20.56
CA TRP A 596 -13.96 23.31 -19.80
C TRP A 596 -13.88 22.10 -20.71
N LYS A 597 -14.79 21.97 -21.69
CA LYS A 597 -14.83 20.86 -22.64
C LYS A 597 -13.47 20.67 -23.31
N ARG A 598 -12.82 21.77 -23.73
CA ARG A 598 -11.45 21.74 -24.25
C ARG A 598 -10.44 21.17 -23.25
N SER A 599 -10.46 21.66 -22.01
CA SER A 599 -9.51 21.25 -20.96
C SER A 599 -9.73 19.80 -20.50
N PHE A 600 -10.98 19.36 -20.48
CA PHE A 600 -11.38 18.00 -20.16
C PHE A 600 -10.97 17.05 -21.28
N TYR A 601 -11.22 17.41 -22.54
CA TYR A 601 -10.81 16.62 -23.71
C TYR A 601 -9.30 16.35 -23.78
N ILE A 602 -8.46 17.37 -23.53
CA ILE A 602 -6.99 17.18 -23.49
C ILE A 602 -6.60 16.19 -22.39
N GLN A 603 -7.23 16.25 -21.21
CA GLN A 603 -6.99 15.27 -20.15
C GLN A 603 -7.51 13.88 -20.52
N SER A 604 -8.65 13.78 -21.18
CA SER A 604 -9.19 12.53 -21.73
C SER A 604 -8.22 11.88 -22.71
N ILE A 605 -7.44 12.65 -23.46
CA ILE A 605 -6.36 12.14 -24.31
C ILE A 605 -5.14 11.72 -23.47
N GLN A 606 -4.72 12.55 -22.52
CA GLN A 606 -3.46 12.43 -21.80
C GLN A 606 -3.46 11.38 -20.68
N ASN A 607 -4.57 11.26 -19.94
CA ASN A 607 -4.68 10.39 -18.78
C ASN A 607 -4.69 8.93 -19.23
N ARG A 608 -3.95 8.07 -18.51
CA ARG A 608 -3.86 6.65 -18.86
C ARG A 608 -5.18 5.95 -18.57
N ARG A 609 -5.59 5.08 -19.48
CA ARG A 609 -6.64 4.10 -19.21
C ARG A 609 -6.01 2.91 -18.51
N ASN A 610 -6.35 2.71 -17.24
CA ASN A 610 -5.79 1.60 -16.43
C ASN A 610 -6.38 0.23 -16.80
N LYS A 611 -7.50 0.17 -17.54
CA LYS A 611 -8.19 -1.04 -17.99
C LYS A 611 -8.47 -1.02 -19.51
N ARG A 612 -8.82 -2.16 -20.12
CA ARG A 612 -9.47 -2.15 -21.44
C ARG A 612 -10.85 -1.49 -21.34
N LEU A 613 -11.38 -0.96 -22.45
CA LEU A 613 -12.74 -0.40 -22.51
C LEU A 613 -13.72 -1.36 -21.83
N LEU A 614 -14.45 -0.82 -20.87
CA LEU A 614 -15.49 -1.57 -20.17
C LEU A 614 -16.76 -1.56 -21.03
N PRO A 615 -17.51 -2.68 -21.04
CA PRO A 615 -18.68 -2.82 -21.91
C PRO A 615 -19.87 -1.96 -21.47
N HIS A 616 -19.85 -1.43 -20.25
CA HIS A 616 -20.83 -0.48 -19.74
C HIS A 616 -20.23 0.93 -19.73
N GLU A 617 -21.09 1.95 -19.78
CA GLU A 617 -20.64 3.33 -19.72
C GLU A 617 -20.11 3.70 -18.32
N THR A 618 -18.92 4.28 -18.30
CA THR A 618 -18.21 4.64 -17.07
C THR A 618 -17.14 5.67 -17.40
N ALA A 619 -16.81 6.52 -16.43
CA ALA A 619 -15.76 7.54 -16.53
C ALA A 619 -14.40 6.94 -16.95
N LEU A 620 -14.13 5.68 -16.61
CA LEU A 620 -12.89 4.99 -17.01
C LEU A 620 -12.72 4.87 -18.54
N ASN A 621 -13.83 4.84 -19.29
CA ASN A 621 -13.81 4.77 -20.74
C ASN A 621 -13.41 6.10 -21.39
N LEU A 622 -13.51 7.22 -20.66
CA LEU A 622 -13.17 8.56 -21.15
C LEU A 622 -11.66 8.78 -21.28
N TRP A 623 -10.85 8.07 -20.49
CA TRP A 623 -9.39 8.22 -20.49
C TRP A 623 -8.73 7.52 -21.68
N GLN A 624 -7.59 8.03 -22.11
CA GLN A 624 -6.86 7.59 -23.29
C GLN A 624 -7.74 7.57 -24.55
N THR A 625 -8.58 8.60 -24.73
CA THR A 625 -9.53 8.64 -25.84
C THR A 625 -8.81 8.73 -27.19
N PRO A 626 -9.21 7.92 -28.19
CA PRO A 626 -8.80 8.07 -29.58
C PRO A 626 -9.77 8.94 -30.38
N LEU A 627 -10.93 9.33 -29.82
CA LEU A 627 -11.99 10.04 -30.54
C LEU A 627 -11.60 11.49 -30.80
N THR A 628 -12.04 12.04 -31.94
CA THR A 628 -12.04 13.50 -32.17
C THR A 628 -12.95 14.19 -31.15
N TYR A 629 -12.79 15.49 -30.96
CA TYR A 629 -13.52 16.26 -29.96
C TYR A 629 -15.04 16.13 -30.12
N ASP A 630 -15.55 16.31 -31.35
CA ASP A 630 -16.99 16.19 -31.61
C ASP A 630 -17.49 14.78 -31.33
N ALA A 631 -16.79 13.76 -31.83
CA ALA A 631 -17.15 12.36 -31.58
C ALA A 631 -17.07 11.97 -30.09
N PHE A 632 -16.14 12.58 -29.33
CA PHE A 632 -16.02 12.36 -27.90
C PHE A 632 -17.20 12.95 -27.13
N PHE A 633 -17.61 14.19 -27.45
CA PHE A 633 -18.74 14.84 -26.80
C PHE A 633 -20.11 14.39 -27.32
N ASP A 634 -20.16 13.70 -28.46
CA ASP A 634 -21.37 13.10 -29.00
C ASP A 634 -21.76 11.79 -28.27
N THR A 635 -20.87 11.22 -27.45
CA THR A 635 -21.19 10.03 -26.63
C THR A 635 -22.24 10.33 -25.56
N ASP A 636 -23.12 9.38 -25.26
CA ASP A 636 -24.20 9.55 -24.27
C ASP A 636 -23.66 9.95 -22.89
N TYR A 637 -22.54 9.36 -22.48
CA TYR A 637 -21.85 9.73 -21.24
C TYR A 637 -21.42 11.20 -21.22
N CYS A 638 -20.80 11.69 -22.30
CA CYS A 638 -20.35 13.08 -22.37
C CYS A 638 -21.52 14.06 -22.50
N ARG A 639 -22.60 13.70 -23.21
CA ARG A 639 -23.83 14.50 -23.25
C ARG A 639 -24.40 14.71 -21.85
N THR A 640 -24.42 13.64 -21.04
CA THR A 640 -24.82 13.70 -19.63
C THR A 640 -23.91 14.63 -18.82
N LEU A 641 -22.58 14.51 -18.98
CA LEU A 641 -21.63 15.39 -18.29
C LEU A 641 -21.75 16.86 -18.67
N THR A 642 -22.24 17.17 -19.88
CA THR A 642 -22.44 18.55 -20.35
C THR A 642 -23.81 19.14 -19.96
N ASP A 643 -24.74 18.33 -19.45
CA ASP A 643 -26.00 18.80 -18.86
C ASP A 643 -25.77 19.17 -17.38
N PHE A 644 -25.29 20.38 -17.15
CA PHE A 644 -24.91 20.85 -15.82
C PHE A 644 -26.04 20.87 -14.82
N ASP A 645 -27.21 21.32 -15.25
CA ASP A 645 -28.37 21.46 -14.37
C ASP A 645 -28.94 20.07 -14.02
N GLY A 646 -28.93 19.14 -14.99
CA GLY A 646 -29.24 17.74 -14.74
C GLY A 646 -28.23 17.06 -13.81
N MET A 647 -26.94 17.31 -14.00
CA MET A 647 -25.87 16.79 -13.15
C MET A 647 -25.96 17.32 -11.72
N GLU A 648 -26.23 18.62 -11.54
CA GLU A 648 -26.46 19.24 -10.24
C GLU A 648 -27.61 18.56 -9.49
N THR A 649 -28.74 18.38 -10.17
CA THR A 649 -29.92 17.68 -9.62
C THR A 649 -29.58 16.26 -9.22
N GLN A 650 -28.89 15.51 -10.08
CA GLN A 650 -28.51 14.12 -9.79
C GLN A 650 -27.50 13.99 -8.66
N LEU A 651 -26.57 14.94 -8.50
CA LEU A 651 -25.61 14.96 -7.39
C LEU A 651 -26.32 15.28 -6.08
N ALA A 652 -27.18 16.30 -6.07
CA ALA A 652 -27.96 16.67 -4.90
C ALA A 652 -28.83 15.50 -4.43
N ASP A 653 -29.46 14.80 -5.37
CA ASP A 653 -30.15 13.56 -5.09
C ASP A 653 -29.19 12.49 -4.54
N CYS A 654 -28.16 12.09 -5.28
CA CYS A 654 -27.24 11.03 -4.89
C CYS A 654 -26.71 11.18 -3.44
N PHE A 655 -26.46 12.42 -2.99
CA PHE A 655 -25.91 12.68 -1.66
C PHE A 655 -26.92 13.20 -0.63
N GLY A 656 -28.20 13.35 -1.00
CA GLY A 656 -29.22 13.90 -0.11
C GLY A 656 -28.92 15.33 0.34
N ALA A 657 -28.39 16.16 -0.56
CA ALA A 657 -28.06 17.54 -0.28
C ALA A 657 -29.30 18.37 0.03
N ALA A 658 -29.30 19.05 1.17
CA ALA A 658 -30.36 19.98 1.56
C ALA A 658 -30.19 21.35 0.87
N ASN A 659 -28.95 21.73 0.60
CA ASN A 659 -28.59 22.96 -0.09
C ASN A 659 -27.58 22.65 -1.19
N THR A 660 -27.68 23.36 -2.30
CA THR A 660 -26.67 23.36 -3.36
C THR A 660 -26.18 24.77 -3.60
N THR A 661 -24.86 24.94 -3.63
CA THR A 661 -24.19 26.22 -3.91
C THR A 661 -23.33 26.06 -5.16
N ARG A 662 -23.68 26.80 -6.21
CA ARG A 662 -22.92 26.85 -7.46
C ARG A 662 -21.98 28.05 -7.47
N ILE A 663 -20.71 27.80 -7.77
CA ILE A 663 -19.64 28.79 -7.77
C ILE A 663 -19.07 28.88 -9.19
N HIS A 664 -19.15 30.06 -9.80
CA HIS A 664 -18.53 30.31 -11.09
C HIS A 664 -17.03 30.54 -10.94
N PHE A 665 -16.22 29.64 -11.51
CA PHE A 665 -14.77 29.77 -11.48
C PHE A 665 -14.32 30.97 -12.32
N ASP A 666 -13.67 31.91 -11.63
CA ASP A 666 -13.04 33.08 -12.22
C ASP A 666 -11.54 33.02 -11.92
N LYS A 667 -10.72 32.99 -12.97
CA LYS A 667 -9.26 32.91 -12.87
C LYS A 667 -8.63 34.13 -12.20
N ASP A 668 -9.35 35.26 -12.20
CA ASP A 668 -8.87 36.54 -11.67
C ASP A 668 -9.27 36.73 -10.19
N LYS A 669 -10.05 35.78 -9.63
CA LYS A 669 -10.44 35.73 -8.21
C LYS A 669 -9.70 34.62 -7.46
N ASP A 670 -9.46 34.85 -6.17
CA ASP A 670 -8.90 33.82 -5.30
C ASP A 670 -9.97 32.73 -5.04
N SER A 671 -9.71 31.52 -5.53
CA SER A 671 -10.66 30.40 -5.42
C SER A 671 -10.88 29.92 -3.98
N ILE A 672 -9.94 30.18 -3.08
CA ILE A 672 -10.07 29.85 -1.65
C ILE A 672 -11.02 30.84 -0.99
N ASP A 673 -10.85 32.15 -1.22
CA ASP A 673 -11.77 33.18 -0.69
C ASP A 673 -13.18 32.93 -1.21
N THR A 674 -13.30 32.69 -2.52
CA THR A 674 -14.59 32.42 -3.17
C THR A 674 -15.26 31.17 -2.57
N PHE A 675 -14.49 30.10 -2.31
CA PHE A 675 -15.02 28.89 -1.65
C PHE A 675 -15.45 29.17 -0.21
N CYS A 676 -14.59 29.81 0.59
CA CYS A 676 -14.83 30.14 1.98
C CYS A 676 -16.09 31.00 2.16
N ASP A 677 -16.23 32.04 1.35
CA ASP A 677 -17.39 32.94 1.35
C ASP A 677 -18.67 32.19 0.96
N ALA A 678 -18.62 31.38 -0.09
CA ALA A 678 -19.78 30.65 -0.60
C ALA A 678 -20.31 29.59 0.39
N VAL A 679 -19.44 28.96 1.18
CA VAL A 679 -19.83 27.95 2.18
C VAL A 679 -19.97 28.52 3.60
N GLY A 680 -19.71 29.81 3.78
CA GLY A 680 -19.84 30.53 5.05
C GLY A 680 -18.84 30.09 6.11
N ILE A 681 -17.57 29.90 5.73
CA ILE A 681 -16.48 29.59 6.66
C ILE A 681 -15.35 30.63 6.57
N PRO A 682 -14.61 30.91 7.65
CA PRO A 682 -13.50 31.86 7.59
C PRO A 682 -12.32 31.28 6.81
N ARG A 683 -11.61 32.14 6.07
CA ARG A 683 -10.27 31.79 5.57
C ARG A 683 -9.29 31.73 6.72
N LEU A 684 -8.66 30.57 6.92
CA LEU A 684 -7.72 30.33 8.01
C LEU A 684 -6.36 29.91 7.50
N GLY A 685 -5.31 30.58 7.99
CA GLY A 685 -3.92 30.25 7.71
C GLY A 685 -3.32 30.94 6.49
N GLY A 686 -2.16 30.44 6.05
CA GLY A 686 -1.29 31.11 5.07
C GLY A 686 -1.52 30.65 3.62
N ALA A 687 -0.94 31.41 2.68
CA ALA A 687 -0.86 31.00 1.28
C ALA A 687 -0.01 29.73 1.14
N VAL A 688 -0.41 28.86 0.21
CA VAL A 688 0.28 27.59 -0.09
C VAL A 688 0.67 27.60 -1.56
N GLU A 689 1.94 27.33 -1.86
CA GLU A 689 2.37 27.11 -3.23
C GLU A 689 1.85 25.75 -3.72
N VAL A 690 1.16 25.77 -4.85
CA VAL A 690 0.67 24.56 -5.52
C VAL A 690 1.53 24.32 -6.75
N HIS A 691 2.10 23.12 -6.85
CA HIS A 691 2.82 22.72 -8.05
C HIS A 691 1.87 22.70 -9.26
N LYS A 692 2.20 23.49 -10.28
CA LYS A 692 1.48 23.47 -11.56
C LYS A 692 1.98 22.32 -12.40
N ASN A 693 1.09 21.40 -12.78
CA ASN A 693 1.38 20.43 -13.83
C ASN A 693 1.31 21.14 -15.19
N PRO A 694 2.38 21.14 -16.00
CA PRO A 694 2.34 21.72 -17.33
C PRO A 694 1.38 20.93 -18.22
N SER A 695 0.53 21.65 -18.98
CA SER A 695 -0.32 21.05 -20.01
C SER A 695 0.53 20.72 -21.23
N ILE A 696 0.17 19.65 -21.94
CA ILE A 696 0.70 19.37 -23.27
C ILE A 696 0.17 20.39 -24.29
N THR A 697 0.90 20.62 -25.38
CA THR A 697 0.47 21.51 -26.48
C THR A 697 -0.64 20.88 -27.33
N ASP A 698 -1.32 21.67 -28.16
CA ASP A 698 -2.41 21.20 -29.03
C ASP A 698 -1.91 20.15 -30.04
N CYS A 699 -0.75 20.38 -30.65
CA CYS A 699 -0.13 19.41 -31.55
C CYS A 699 0.30 18.13 -30.82
N GLU A 700 0.84 18.23 -29.60
CA GLU A 700 1.18 17.04 -28.79
C GLU A 700 -0.06 16.25 -28.37
N ALA A 701 -1.16 16.94 -28.04
CA ALA A 701 -2.44 16.32 -27.76
C ALA A 701 -2.97 15.56 -28.99
N GLU A 702 -2.91 16.17 -30.18
CA GLU A 702 -3.38 15.51 -31.41
C GLU A 702 -2.51 14.31 -31.80
N VAL A 703 -1.17 14.42 -31.68
CA VAL A 703 -0.26 13.28 -31.90
C VAL A 703 -0.54 12.15 -30.90
N LEU A 704 -0.77 12.48 -29.63
CA LEU A 704 -1.09 11.47 -28.60
C LEU A 704 -2.46 10.84 -28.83
N ARG A 705 -3.47 11.57 -29.30
CA ARG A 705 -4.79 11.03 -29.66
C ARG A 705 -4.68 10.00 -30.80
N GLN A 706 -3.91 10.30 -31.84
CA GLN A 706 -3.67 9.35 -32.93
C GLN A 706 -2.88 8.14 -32.45
N ALA A 707 -1.90 8.33 -31.55
CA ALA A 707 -1.20 7.22 -30.91
C ALA A 707 -2.13 6.37 -30.03
N ASN A 708 -3.11 6.98 -29.36
CA ASN A 708 -4.16 6.25 -28.62
C ASN A 708 -4.99 5.37 -29.55
N ALA A 709 -5.32 5.84 -30.77
CA ALA A 709 -6.02 5.05 -31.78
C ALA A 709 -5.22 3.84 -32.28
N LEU A 710 -3.88 3.93 -32.25
CA LEU A 710 -2.98 2.82 -32.57
C LEU A 710 -2.79 1.83 -31.41
N GLY A 711 -3.22 2.19 -30.19
CA GLY A 711 -3.10 1.34 -28.99
C GLY A 711 -1.68 1.25 -28.42
N ASN A 712 -1.46 0.31 -27.49
CA ASN A 712 -0.13 0.04 -26.94
C ASN A 712 0.67 -0.88 -27.89
N PRO A 713 1.99 -0.66 -28.05
CA PRO A 713 2.85 0.21 -27.25
C PRO A 713 2.93 1.68 -27.73
N HIS A 714 2.25 2.03 -28.84
CA HIS A 714 2.36 3.35 -29.49
C HIS A 714 1.90 4.52 -28.60
N ALA A 715 0.75 4.39 -27.95
CA ALA A 715 0.27 5.38 -26.98
C ALA A 715 1.22 5.55 -25.80
N TRP A 716 1.75 4.44 -25.27
CA TRP A 716 2.74 4.44 -24.19
C TRP A 716 4.02 5.16 -24.60
N LEU A 717 4.51 4.94 -25.82
CA LEU A 717 5.70 5.61 -26.35
C LEU A 717 5.51 7.12 -26.37
N ILE A 718 4.51 7.61 -27.09
CA ILE A 718 4.30 9.05 -27.29
C ILE A 718 4.11 9.75 -25.96
N LYS A 719 3.29 9.19 -25.05
CA LYS A 719 3.12 9.74 -23.71
C LYS A 719 4.43 9.83 -22.94
N ASN A 720 5.24 8.78 -22.95
CA ASN A 720 6.53 8.79 -22.24
C ASN A 720 7.51 9.80 -22.85
N VAL A 721 7.51 9.98 -24.17
CA VAL A 721 8.39 10.93 -24.86
C VAL A 721 7.96 12.37 -24.58
N ILE A 722 6.66 12.66 -24.51
CA ILE A 722 6.13 13.98 -24.12
C ILE A 722 6.46 14.28 -22.64
N GLU A 723 6.26 13.33 -21.73
CA GLU A 723 6.42 13.54 -20.28
C GLU A 723 7.88 13.58 -19.80
N LEU A 724 8.82 13.12 -20.60
CA LEU A 724 10.23 13.25 -20.27
C LEU A 724 10.62 14.74 -20.31
N PRO A 725 11.25 15.31 -19.27
CA PRO A 725 11.72 16.68 -19.32
C PRO A 725 12.69 16.90 -20.49
N PRO A 726 12.52 17.95 -21.33
CA PRO A 726 13.24 18.10 -22.60
C PRO A 726 14.76 18.18 -22.44
N HIS A 727 15.25 18.56 -21.25
CA HIS A 727 16.68 18.66 -20.94
C HIS A 727 17.32 17.35 -20.46
N ILE A 728 16.55 16.28 -20.22
CA ILE A 728 17.12 14.98 -19.79
C ILE A 728 17.56 14.20 -21.03
N PRO A 729 18.87 13.95 -21.22
CA PRO A 729 19.36 13.17 -22.34
C PRO A 729 19.08 11.68 -22.16
N ALA A 730 19.05 10.94 -23.28
CA ALA A 730 18.62 9.54 -23.34
C ALA A 730 19.46 8.60 -22.44
N ASP A 731 20.75 8.88 -22.28
CA ASP A 731 21.71 8.14 -21.45
C ASP A 731 21.47 8.28 -19.94
N LYS A 732 20.73 9.31 -19.52
CA LYS A 732 20.35 9.55 -18.10
C LYS A 732 19.02 8.92 -17.73
N VAL A 733 18.31 8.32 -18.69
CA VAL A 733 17.07 7.56 -18.43
C VAL A 733 17.43 6.14 -17.99
N ARG A 734 16.73 5.62 -16.97
CA ARG A 734 16.94 4.24 -16.46
C ARG A 734 16.95 3.23 -17.62
N LYS A 735 17.99 2.37 -17.67
CA LYS A 735 18.24 1.40 -18.76
C LYS A 735 16.98 0.64 -19.23
N ASN A 736 16.20 0.09 -18.31
CA ASN A 736 14.99 -0.66 -18.65
C ASN A 736 13.89 0.20 -19.30
N ARG A 737 13.79 1.47 -18.90
CA ARG A 737 12.83 2.43 -19.50
C ARG A 737 13.33 2.88 -20.87
N ALA A 738 14.62 3.15 -21.00
CA ALA A 738 15.25 3.50 -22.28
C ALA A 738 15.10 2.37 -23.32
N ALA A 739 15.33 1.12 -22.93
CA ALA A 739 15.13 -0.05 -23.80
C ALA A 739 13.69 -0.18 -24.31
N LYS A 740 12.70 -0.04 -23.42
CA LYS A 740 11.27 -0.07 -23.83
C LYS A 740 10.88 1.07 -24.76
N ILE A 741 11.44 2.27 -24.55
CA ILE A 741 11.22 3.40 -25.46
C ILE A 741 11.83 3.08 -26.83
N ALA A 742 13.05 2.56 -26.87
CA ALA A 742 13.71 2.17 -28.11
C ALA A 742 12.93 1.09 -28.89
N GLU A 743 12.51 0.01 -28.23
CA GLU A 743 11.70 -1.07 -28.82
C GLU A 743 10.39 -0.53 -29.41
N ALA A 744 9.66 0.29 -28.65
CA ALA A 744 8.39 0.85 -29.10
C ALA A 744 8.58 1.89 -30.22
N ALA A 745 9.68 2.63 -30.21
CA ALA A 745 9.99 3.64 -31.21
C ALA A 745 10.37 3.03 -32.57
N ALA A 746 11.09 1.90 -32.57
CA ALA A 746 11.49 1.19 -33.78
C ALA A 746 10.27 0.77 -34.63
N VAL A 747 9.18 0.37 -33.98
CA VAL A 747 7.97 -0.11 -34.66
C VAL A 747 6.86 0.95 -34.80
N PHE A 748 7.09 2.19 -34.37
CA PHE A 748 6.06 3.22 -34.40
C PHE A 748 5.80 3.73 -35.83
N PRO A 749 4.56 3.73 -36.33
CA PRO A 749 4.25 4.10 -37.71
C PRO A 749 4.15 5.63 -37.88
N TRP A 750 5.27 6.34 -37.79
CA TRP A 750 5.33 7.81 -37.85
C TRP A 750 4.62 8.41 -39.07
N ALA A 751 4.71 7.74 -40.23
CA ALA A 751 4.08 8.18 -41.48
C ALA A 751 2.54 8.12 -41.46
N LYS A 752 1.92 7.47 -40.46
CA LYS A 752 0.45 7.45 -40.30
C LYS A 752 -0.09 8.68 -39.57
N LEU A 753 0.77 9.50 -38.97
CA LEU A 753 0.34 10.71 -38.27
C LEU A 753 -0.02 11.79 -39.30
N GLN A 754 -1.18 12.41 -39.14
CA GLN A 754 -1.68 13.43 -40.06
C GLN A 754 -2.24 14.63 -39.30
N CYS A 755 -2.00 15.84 -39.79
CA CYS A 755 -2.71 17.00 -39.25
C CYS A 755 -4.17 16.92 -39.71
N ILE A 756 -5.09 16.69 -38.77
CA ILE A 756 -6.52 16.68 -39.04
C ILE A 756 -7.19 17.81 -38.25
N GLU A 757 -8.28 18.36 -38.79
CA GLU A 757 -9.09 19.32 -38.06
C GLU A 757 -9.75 18.62 -36.85
N ASN A 758 -9.53 19.18 -35.67
CA ASN A 758 -10.04 18.64 -34.41
C ASN A 758 -10.31 19.80 -33.44
N GLY A 759 -11.21 20.70 -33.83
CA GLY A 759 -11.63 21.82 -33.00
C GLY A 759 -12.10 21.32 -31.64
N PRO A 760 -11.69 21.92 -30.50
CA PRO A 760 -11.15 23.26 -30.35
C PRO A 760 -9.62 23.31 -30.38
N LEU A 761 -8.90 22.22 -30.68
CA LEU A 761 -7.44 22.23 -30.78
C LEU A 761 -7.01 23.14 -31.95
N ARG A 762 -6.09 24.06 -31.69
CA ARG A 762 -5.53 24.99 -32.67
C ARG A 762 -4.36 24.32 -33.35
N LEU A 763 -4.65 23.65 -34.46
CA LEU A 763 -3.68 22.87 -35.22
C LEU A 763 -3.33 23.63 -36.51
N ASN A 764 -2.05 23.74 -36.83
CA ASN A 764 -1.58 24.11 -38.16
C ASN A 764 -0.62 23.02 -38.66
N ALA A 765 -0.51 22.88 -39.98
CA ALA A 765 0.23 21.80 -40.60
C ALA A 765 1.73 21.83 -40.27
N ASP A 766 2.32 23.02 -40.22
CA ASP A 766 3.74 23.23 -39.98
C ASP A 766 4.10 22.86 -38.53
N ASP A 767 3.43 23.44 -37.53
CA ASP A 767 3.64 23.14 -36.10
C ASP A 767 3.35 21.68 -35.76
N PHE A 768 2.36 21.08 -36.43
CA PHE A 768 2.08 19.66 -36.28
C PHE A 768 3.24 18.81 -36.82
N SER A 769 3.73 19.09 -38.04
CA SER A 769 4.86 18.38 -38.63
C SER A 769 6.12 18.53 -37.79
N ASP A 770 6.41 19.74 -37.30
CA ASP A 770 7.54 20.04 -36.43
C ASP A 770 7.44 19.28 -35.10
N THR A 771 6.23 19.19 -34.55
CA THR A 771 5.98 18.41 -33.33
C THR A 771 6.18 16.91 -33.56
N VAL A 772 5.71 16.37 -34.68
CA VAL A 772 5.94 14.98 -35.06
C VAL A 772 7.43 14.69 -35.19
N GLU A 773 8.17 15.53 -35.92
CA GLU A 773 9.60 15.33 -36.13
C GLU A 773 10.40 15.47 -34.82
N ARG A 774 10.04 16.44 -33.96
CA ARG A 774 10.63 16.60 -32.62
C ARG A 774 10.44 15.33 -31.77
N LEU A 775 9.22 14.80 -31.71
CA LEU A 775 8.91 13.59 -30.94
C LEU A 775 9.61 12.36 -31.53
N ARG A 776 9.66 12.25 -32.87
CA ARG A 776 10.36 11.18 -33.58
C ARG A 776 11.86 11.19 -33.30
N SER A 777 12.51 12.32 -33.54
CA SER A 777 13.94 12.51 -33.27
C SER A 777 14.28 12.17 -31.82
N ARG A 778 13.43 12.61 -30.87
CA ARG A 778 13.60 12.30 -29.46
C ARG A 778 13.44 10.81 -29.14
N ALA A 779 12.46 10.14 -29.74
CA ALA A 779 12.26 8.70 -29.56
C ALA A 779 13.41 7.87 -30.17
N MET A 780 13.90 8.27 -31.35
CA MET A 780 15.00 7.61 -32.07
C MET A 780 16.37 7.78 -31.39
N ALA A 781 16.56 8.80 -30.56
CA ALA A 781 17.77 8.93 -29.74
C ALA A 781 17.95 7.72 -28.78
N PHE A 782 16.87 7.06 -28.38
CA PHE A 782 16.92 5.88 -27.52
C PHE A 782 17.33 4.61 -28.27
N THR A 783 16.89 4.42 -29.52
CA THR A 783 17.33 3.27 -30.36
C THR A 783 18.83 3.32 -30.65
N ALA A 784 19.37 4.52 -30.92
CA ALA A 784 20.80 4.73 -31.12
C ALA A 784 21.64 4.38 -29.87
N LEU A 785 21.11 4.63 -28.67
CA LEU A 785 21.78 4.36 -27.40
C LEU A 785 21.77 2.86 -27.02
N THR A 786 20.69 2.15 -27.34
CA THR A 786 20.49 0.76 -26.90
C THR A 786 20.89 -0.29 -27.94
N GLY A 787 21.33 0.13 -29.13
CA GLY A 787 21.72 -0.78 -30.22
C GLY A 787 20.55 -1.55 -30.84
N VAL A 788 19.32 -1.08 -30.63
CA VAL A 788 18.11 -1.65 -31.23
C VAL A 788 17.99 -1.07 -32.64
N THR A 789 18.30 -1.86 -33.66
CA THR A 789 18.15 -1.47 -35.07
C THR A 789 16.68 -1.36 -35.44
N SER A 790 16.32 -0.25 -36.11
CA SER A 790 14.96 0.07 -36.58
C SER A 790 14.44 -0.90 -37.62
#